data_AF-A0A6M0KXW3-F1
#
_entry.id   AF-A0A6M0KXW3-F1
#
_cell.length_a   1.000
_cell.length_b   1.000
_cell.length_c   1.000
_cell.angle_alpha   90.00
_cell.angle_beta   90.00
_cell.angle_gamma   90.00
#
_symmetry.space_group_name_H-M   'P 1'
#
loop_
_entity.id
_entity.type
_entity.pdbx_description
1 polymer ?
#
loop_
_entity_poly.entity_id
_entity_poly.type
_entity_poly.pdbx_seq_one_letter_code
_entity_poly.pdbx_strand_id
1 'polypeptide(L)'
;MSSCHKSSYITTPIYYVNDVAHIGHAYTTIIADTLARYSRLIGHNTFFLTGTDEHGQKIEESAKKRGRDTKEYADEISATFRTLWDEFDISYDKFIRTTDEYHKKGVQKAFTTMHENGDIYKDTYKGHYCISCETFFPELQLVDGEFCPDCGKSTNIVEEESYFFRLSDYEDRLLAWYRDTPDCILPRSKRNEVIRFVEGGLNDLSVTRTSFDWGVKIPESFDDPKHVMYVWLDALMNYVTALGYGDDEKNMEFWPARVHLIGKDILRFHAIYWPAFLMSLDLPLPKHIGAHGWWTRNGEKMSKSKGNVVNPKEVADAYGLENFRYFMLREVPFGGDGDFSQKALIDRINSDLGNDLGNLLNRLIGMSGKYFEGRVECDLVEKYYKAELDEVQISLDKLEPMLFELQLHRYLEELWRPLTVANRAIDRYQPWTMIKEGKTEETMALNGLIATILAKVSLMLHAVMPKTTTIICNALGFEITPESFEKVIRNGEILVPFTTAKRDPLFPRIEGQLLVEKKPAEEPKKSEDKKKEVKKTEGIALIGIDQFFATSLKIGTIVKAEEVKKSKKLLLLQVDIGEDKPRQVVAGIKEWYSPDDLVGTQACLVANLKPAKLMGMKSEGMLLAAKDADGLSLIRPEKPKTIGTPIS
;
A
#
# COMPACT_ATOMS: atom_id res chain seq x y z
N MET A 1 6.12 30.17 20.62
CA MET A 1 7.30 29.33 20.93
C MET A 1 7.08 27.99 20.23
N SER A 2 7.83 27.52 19.24
CA SER A 2 9.19 27.77 18.77
C SER A 2 9.19 27.81 17.23
N SER A 3 9.46 28.98 16.64
CA SER A 3 9.76 29.17 15.23
C SER A 3 11.27 28.99 15.01
N CYS A 4 11.75 27.77 15.19
CA CYS A 4 13.02 27.33 14.62
C CYS A 4 12.64 26.31 13.54
N HIS A 5 12.89 26.64 12.28
CA HIS A 5 12.45 25.91 11.10
C HIS A 5 12.69 24.39 11.26
N LYS A 6 11.62 23.61 11.45
CA LYS A 6 11.72 22.14 11.51
C LYS A 6 12.06 21.64 10.10
N SER A 7 13.30 21.23 9.88
CA SER A 7 13.67 20.53 8.65
C SER A 7 12.93 19.19 8.55
N SER A 8 12.42 18.86 7.37
CA SER A 8 11.67 17.64 7.08
C SER A 8 12.33 16.93 5.91
N TYR A 9 13.02 15.83 6.18
CA TYR A 9 13.64 15.01 5.16
C TYR A 9 12.84 13.73 4.93
N ILE A 10 12.30 13.57 3.72
CA ILE A 10 11.40 12.49 3.34
C ILE A 10 12.04 11.73 2.18
N THR A 11 12.05 10.40 2.23
CA THR A 11 12.65 9.59 1.16
C THR A 11 11.71 8.47 0.71
N THR A 12 11.77 8.12 -0.56
CA THR A 12 11.33 6.80 -1.06
C THR A 12 12.50 5.80 -0.95
N PRO A 13 12.32 4.52 -1.31
CA PRO A 13 13.44 3.70 -1.75
C PRO A 13 13.98 4.29 -3.06
N ILE A 14 15.19 3.93 -3.41
CA ILE A 14 15.66 4.03 -4.78
C ILE A 14 15.28 2.76 -5.53
N TYR A 15 14.77 2.90 -6.75
CA TYR A 15 14.16 1.78 -7.49
C TYR A 15 15.18 1.10 -8.40
N TYR A 16 15.23 -0.23 -8.39
CA TYR A 16 16.08 -0.99 -9.31
C TYR A 16 15.74 -0.69 -10.77
N VAL A 17 16.75 -0.37 -11.57
CA VAL A 17 16.61 -0.08 -13.02
C VAL A 17 16.63 -1.34 -13.89
N ASN A 18 16.14 -2.46 -13.37
CA ASN A 18 16.04 -3.68 -14.16
C ASN A 18 14.89 -3.61 -15.18
N ASP A 19 13.86 -2.77 -14.94
CA ASP A 19 12.70 -2.63 -15.82
C ASP A 19 11.84 -1.39 -15.44
N VAL A 20 10.83 -1.04 -16.24
CA VAL A 20 9.95 0.15 -16.06
C VAL A 20 9.10 0.10 -14.79
N ALA A 21 8.70 1.28 -14.31
CA ALA A 21 7.91 1.44 -13.09
C ALA A 21 6.51 0.80 -13.17
N HIS A 22 6.00 0.36 -12.01
CA HIS A 22 4.66 -0.20 -11.86
C HIS A 22 3.92 0.47 -10.69
N ILE A 23 2.64 0.12 -10.50
CA ILE A 23 1.77 0.73 -9.48
C ILE A 23 2.36 0.75 -8.06
N GLY A 24 3.12 -0.28 -7.68
CA GLY A 24 3.82 -0.33 -6.40
C GLY A 24 4.85 0.79 -6.19
N HIS A 25 5.63 1.14 -7.22
CA HIS A 25 6.57 2.27 -7.14
C HIS A 25 5.79 3.60 -7.06
N ALA A 26 4.72 3.73 -7.86
CA ALA A 26 3.88 4.92 -7.82
C ALA A 26 3.25 5.11 -6.43
N TYR A 27 2.82 4.03 -5.78
CA TYR A 27 2.26 4.09 -4.43
C TYR A 27 3.22 4.75 -3.44
N THR A 28 4.45 4.21 -3.34
CA THR A 28 5.46 4.72 -2.41
C THR A 28 5.81 6.17 -2.70
N THR A 29 6.00 6.51 -3.99
CA THR A 29 6.33 7.88 -4.40
C THR A 29 5.19 8.87 -4.13
N ILE A 30 3.92 8.48 -4.35
CA ILE A 30 2.75 9.32 -4.05
C ILE A 30 2.63 9.60 -2.55
N ILE A 31 2.85 8.58 -1.70
CA ILE A 31 2.87 8.76 -0.24
C ILE A 31 3.93 9.80 0.15
N ALA A 32 5.16 9.63 -0.36
CA ALA A 32 6.27 10.53 -0.07
C ALA A 32 5.98 11.97 -0.52
N ASP A 33 5.44 12.12 -1.73
CA ASP A 33 5.05 13.41 -2.28
C ASP A 33 3.94 14.09 -1.47
N THR A 34 2.94 13.34 -0.99
CA THR A 34 1.91 13.88 -0.11
C THR A 34 2.50 14.39 1.22
N LEU A 35 3.41 13.65 1.85
CA LEU A 35 4.06 14.11 3.07
C LEU A 35 4.94 15.36 2.82
N ALA A 36 5.62 15.42 1.67
CA ALA A 36 6.47 16.54 1.30
C ALA A 36 5.65 17.80 1.02
N ARG A 37 4.59 17.68 0.23
CA ARG A 37 3.65 18.77 -0.06
C ARG A 37 2.98 19.30 1.21
N TYR A 38 2.52 18.42 2.09
CA TYR A 38 1.95 18.84 3.37
C TYR A 38 2.99 19.55 4.25
N SER A 39 4.20 19.01 4.36
CA SER A 39 5.29 19.64 5.13
C SER A 39 5.61 21.05 4.62
N ARG A 40 5.69 21.24 3.30
CA ARG A 40 5.88 22.57 2.70
C ARG A 40 4.69 23.50 2.97
N LEU A 41 3.46 23.00 2.85
CA LEU A 41 2.25 23.78 3.09
C LEU A 41 2.17 24.30 4.53
N ILE A 42 2.65 23.55 5.52
CA ILE A 42 2.69 23.99 6.92
C ILE A 42 3.96 24.79 7.28
N GLY A 43 4.78 25.16 6.29
CA GLY A 43 5.96 26.01 6.45
C GLY A 43 7.24 25.30 6.91
N HIS A 44 7.33 23.98 6.80
CA HIS A 44 8.58 23.26 7.10
C HIS A 44 9.59 23.40 5.95
N ASN A 45 10.88 23.58 6.30
CA ASN A 45 11.98 23.45 5.35
C ASN A 45 12.05 21.97 4.93
N THR A 46 11.72 21.65 3.69
CA THR A 46 11.47 20.26 3.27
C THR A 46 12.42 19.84 2.17
N PHE A 47 13.03 18.67 2.31
CA PHE A 47 13.81 18.01 1.28
C PHE A 47 13.19 16.63 1.00
N PHE A 48 12.83 16.37 -0.24
CA PHE A 48 12.24 15.11 -0.70
C PHE A 48 13.15 14.42 -1.69
N LEU A 49 13.67 13.24 -1.30
CA LEU A 49 14.52 12.39 -2.12
C LEU A 49 13.75 11.22 -2.74
N THR A 50 13.97 11.01 -4.03
CA THR A 50 13.68 9.75 -4.73
C THR A 50 14.83 9.42 -5.67
N GLY A 51 14.82 8.27 -6.36
CA GLY A 51 15.89 7.93 -7.28
C GLY A 51 15.91 6.47 -7.71
N THR A 52 17.07 6.05 -8.21
CA THR A 52 17.28 4.73 -8.81
C THR A 52 18.52 4.04 -8.26
N ASP A 53 18.36 2.73 -8.00
CA ASP A 53 19.44 1.80 -7.68
C ASP A 53 19.90 1.14 -8.97
N GLU A 54 21.14 1.43 -9.35
CA GLU A 54 21.68 1.19 -10.67
C GLU A 54 22.80 0.15 -10.70
N HIS A 55 23.20 -0.40 -9.55
CA HIS A 55 24.30 -1.36 -9.45
C HIS A 55 23.83 -2.80 -9.17
N GLY A 56 24.75 -3.75 -9.33
CA GLY A 56 24.54 -5.15 -9.00
C GLY A 56 24.32 -6.08 -10.20
N GLN A 57 24.54 -7.38 -9.94
CA GLN A 57 24.54 -8.45 -10.94
C GLN A 57 23.27 -8.51 -11.79
N LYS A 58 22.09 -8.30 -11.18
CA LYS A 58 20.80 -8.39 -11.91
C LYS A 58 20.66 -7.37 -13.04
N ILE A 59 21.21 -6.17 -12.85
CA ILE A 59 21.18 -5.10 -13.86
C ILE A 59 22.16 -5.44 -14.98
N GLU A 60 23.37 -5.88 -14.61
CA GLU A 60 24.38 -6.33 -15.57
C GLU A 60 23.87 -7.49 -16.44
N GLU A 61 23.24 -8.50 -15.85
CA GLU A 61 22.62 -9.61 -16.58
C GLU A 61 21.47 -9.14 -17.49
N SER A 62 20.65 -8.20 -17.02
CA SER A 62 19.53 -7.65 -17.78
C SER A 62 19.99 -6.87 -19.01
N ALA A 63 21.11 -6.14 -18.90
CA ALA A 63 21.76 -5.43 -19.98
C ALA A 63 22.41 -6.42 -20.97
N LYS A 64 23.19 -7.39 -20.46
CA LYS A 64 23.82 -8.46 -21.27
C LYS A 64 22.79 -9.26 -22.07
N LYS A 65 21.67 -9.66 -21.46
CA LYS A 65 20.56 -10.37 -22.14
C LYS A 65 19.94 -9.58 -23.28
N ARG A 66 20.06 -8.25 -23.26
CA ARG A 66 19.56 -7.33 -24.30
C ARG A 66 20.65 -6.88 -25.26
N GLY A 67 21.89 -7.37 -25.12
CA GLY A 67 23.03 -6.98 -25.95
C GLY A 67 23.43 -5.52 -25.80
N ARG A 68 23.28 -4.95 -24.60
CA ARG A 68 23.54 -3.53 -24.32
C ARG A 68 24.63 -3.35 -23.27
N ASP A 69 25.32 -2.21 -23.32
CA ASP A 69 26.18 -1.76 -22.23
C ASP A 69 25.36 -1.53 -20.95
N THR A 70 25.92 -1.89 -19.79
CA THR A 70 25.20 -1.83 -18.52
C THR A 70 24.90 -0.39 -18.09
N LYS A 71 25.83 0.54 -18.32
CA LYS A 71 25.64 1.95 -17.98
C LYS A 71 24.58 2.57 -18.89
N GLU A 72 24.66 2.35 -20.20
CA GLU A 72 23.65 2.85 -21.15
C GLU A 72 22.25 2.30 -20.85
N TYR A 73 22.17 1.02 -20.46
CA TYR A 73 20.90 0.40 -20.03
C TYR A 73 20.35 1.06 -18.76
N ALA A 74 21.20 1.27 -17.74
CA ALA A 74 20.82 1.95 -16.51
C ALA A 74 20.38 3.41 -16.77
N ASP A 75 21.11 4.15 -17.59
CA ASP A 75 20.80 5.53 -18.00
C ASP A 75 19.38 5.62 -18.62
N GLU A 76 19.04 4.71 -19.53
CA GLU A 76 17.73 4.70 -20.20
C GLU A 76 16.60 4.40 -19.22
N ILE A 77 16.70 3.32 -18.45
CA ILE A 77 15.62 2.92 -17.54
C ILE A 77 15.45 3.96 -16.43
N SER A 78 16.56 4.50 -15.90
CA SER A 78 16.53 5.59 -14.92
C SER A 78 15.78 6.81 -15.44
N ALA A 79 16.03 7.20 -16.70
CA ALA A 79 15.28 8.27 -17.35
C ALA A 79 13.77 7.98 -17.42
N THR A 80 13.35 6.73 -17.66
CA THR A 80 11.91 6.39 -17.67
C THR A 80 11.23 6.59 -16.31
N PHE A 81 11.91 6.29 -15.19
CA PHE A 81 11.39 6.58 -13.85
C PHE A 81 11.27 8.08 -13.63
N ARG A 82 12.31 8.84 -13.97
CA ARG A 82 12.31 10.30 -13.81
C ARG A 82 11.20 10.95 -14.63
N THR A 83 11.08 10.60 -15.91
CA THR A 83 10.00 11.13 -16.77
C THR A 83 8.63 10.79 -16.21
N LEU A 84 8.41 9.57 -15.71
CA LEU A 84 7.13 9.21 -15.11
C LEU A 84 6.82 10.07 -13.87
N TRP A 85 7.80 10.31 -13.00
CA TRP A 85 7.63 11.16 -11.82
C TRP A 85 7.38 12.63 -12.17
N ASP A 86 8.02 13.13 -13.22
CA ASP A 86 7.78 14.48 -13.74
C ASP A 86 6.35 14.59 -14.32
N GLU A 87 5.90 13.59 -15.09
CA GLU A 87 4.51 13.51 -15.60
C GLU A 87 3.48 13.40 -14.47
N PHE A 88 3.85 12.74 -13.37
CA PHE A 88 3.02 12.57 -12.18
C PHE A 88 3.05 13.77 -11.23
N ASP A 89 3.73 14.85 -11.62
CA ASP A 89 3.89 16.05 -10.80
C ASP A 89 4.42 15.70 -9.40
N ILE A 90 5.42 14.81 -9.31
CA ILE A 90 6.06 14.47 -8.04
C ILE A 90 7.04 15.58 -7.68
N SER A 91 6.86 16.18 -6.51
CA SER A 91 7.60 17.35 -6.04
C SER A 91 8.92 17.01 -5.34
N TYR A 92 9.71 16.10 -5.91
CA TYR A 92 11.02 15.74 -5.34
C TYR A 92 12.03 16.90 -5.50
N ASP A 93 12.88 17.09 -4.49
CA ASP A 93 13.96 18.10 -4.53
C ASP A 93 15.23 17.52 -5.18
N LYS A 94 15.41 16.19 -5.08
CA LYS A 94 16.53 15.48 -5.70
C LYS A 94 16.10 14.11 -6.21
N PHE A 95 16.53 13.80 -7.44
CA PHE A 95 16.49 12.46 -8.02
C PHE A 95 17.92 11.92 -8.03
N ILE A 96 18.25 11.02 -7.10
CA ILE A 96 19.59 10.42 -6.98
C ILE A 96 19.74 9.20 -7.89
N ARG A 97 20.95 8.98 -8.41
CA ARG A 97 21.34 7.76 -9.11
C ARG A 97 22.57 7.18 -8.42
N THR A 98 22.61 5.87 -8.15
CA THR A 98 23.80 5.28 -7.50
C THR A 98 25.05 5.31 -8.40
N THR A 99 24.89 5.54 -9.71
CA THR A 99 26.03 5.81 -10.60
C THR A 99 26.63 7.21 -10.46
N ASP A 100 26.00 8.13 -9.71
CA ASP A 100 26.50 9.49 -9.52
C ASP A 100 27.86 9.49 -8.80
N GLU A 101 28.82 10.28 -9.29
CA GLU A 101 30.18 10.26 -8.74
C GLU A 101 30.27 10.73 -7.27
N TYR A 102 29.45 11.71 -6.87
CA TYR A 102 29.40 12.14 -5.45
C TYR A 102 28.86 11.03 -4.54
N HIS A 103 27.94 10.20 -5.05
CA HIS A 103 27.42 9.08 -4.30
C HIS A 103 28.51 8.02 -4.10
N LYS A 104 29.18 7.59 -5.18
CA LYS A 104 30.29 6.62 -5.10
C LYS A 104 31.36 7.04 -4.10
N LYS A 105 31.77 8.32 -4.11
CA LYS A 105 32.72 8.88 -3.12
C LYS A 105 32.20 8.76 -1.69
N GLY A 106 30.93 9.09 -1.46
CA GLY A 106 30.30 8.96 -0.15
C GLY A 106 30.23 7.52 0.35
N VAL A 107 29.91 6.56 -0.52
CA VAL A 107 29.92 5.12 -0.17
C VAL A 107 31.34 4.65 0.15
N GLN A 108 32.33 5.07 -0.66
CA GLN A 108 33.75 4.79 -0.41
C GLN A 108 34.23 5.34 0.94
N LYS A 109 33.87 6.59 1.27
CA LYS A 109 34.17 7.19 2.58
C LYS A 109 33.55 6.36 3.71
N ALA A 110 32.27 5.99 3.59
CA ALA A 110 31.59 5.19 4.61
C ALA A 110 32.26 3.82 4.83
N PHE A 111 32.65 3.14 3.75
CA PHE A 111 33.36 1.87 3.85
C PHE A 111 34.70 2.03 4.59
N THR A 112 35.50 3.06 4.25
CA THR A 112 36.75 3.36 4.96
C THR A 112 36.49 3.62 6.44
N THR A 113 35.51 4.46 6.78
CA THR A 113 35.18 4.79 8.18
C THR A 113 34.74 3.57 8.97
N MET A 114 33.86 2.71 8.43
CA MET A 114 33.44 1.49 9.13
C MET A 114 34.60 0.51 9.31
N HIS A 115 35.53 0.43 8.36
CA HIS A 115 36.76 -0.35 8.51
C HIS A 115 37.69 0.23 9.57
N GLU A 116 37.91 1.55 9.60
CA GLU A 116 38.72 2.24 10.61
C GLU A 116 38.14 2.07 12.03
N ASN A 117 36.82 2.00 12.15
CA ASN A 117 36.13 1.70 13.41
C ASN A 117 36.22 0.23 13.83
N GLY A 118 36.80 -0.64 13.00
CA GLY A 118 36.94 -2.08 13.25
C GLY A 118 35.69 -2.91 12.95
N ASP A 119 34.66 -2.28 12.37
CA ASP A 119 33.38 -2.92 12.05
C ASP A 119 33.40 -3.64 10.70
N ILE A 120 34.33 -3.29 9.80
CA ILE A 120 34.58 -4.06 8.57
C ILE A 120 35.90 -4.81 8.70
N TYR A 121 35.86 -6.12 8.43
CA TYR A 121 37.03 -6.98 8.38
C TYR A 121 36.99 -7.88 7.16
N LYS A 122 38.15 -8.39 6.75
CA LYS A 122 38.27 -9.31 5.62
C LYS A 122 38.26 -10.74 6.12
N ASP A 123 37.41 -11.58 5.53
CA ASP A 123 37.34 -13.01 5.84
C ASP A 123 36.85 -13.81 4.62
N THR A 124 36.64 -15.11 4.79
CA THR A 124 36.26 -16.01 3.69
C THR A 124 34.96 -16.73 4.04
N TYR A 125 33.92 -16.50 3.23
CA TYR A 125 32.65 -17.19 3.37
C TYR A 125 32.79 -18.62 2.85
N LYS A 126 32.60 -19.63 3.70
CA LYS A 126 32.41 -21.02 3.29
C LYS A 126 30.94 -21.39 3.41
N GLY A 127 30.30 -21.71 2.29
CA GLY A 127 28.90 -22.09 2.28
C GLY A 127 28.59 -23.16 1.24
N HIS A 128 27.51 -23.90 1.45
CA HIS A 128 27.05 -24.91 0.53
C HIS A 128 26.30 -24.28 -0.62
N TYR A 129 26.90 -24.29 -1.81
CA TYR A 129 26.37 -23.70 -3.02
C TYR A 129 25.76 -24.78 -3.92
N CYS A 130 24.48 -24.63 -4.25
CA CYS A 130 23.85 -25.44 -5.29
C CYS A 130 24.12 -24.81 -6.66
N ILE A 131 24.99 -25.43 -7.47
CA ILE A 131 25.26 -24.96 -8.85
C ILE A 131 23.98 -24.91 -9.68
N SER A 132 23.07 -25.87 -9.51
CA SER A 132 21.84 -25.93 -10.30
C SER A 132 20.79 -24.87 -9.93
N CYS A 133 20.85 -24.33 -8.71
CA CYS A 133 19.96 -23.27 -8.23
C CYS A 133 20.68 -21.93 -8.08
N GLU A 134 21.98 -21.89 -8.38
CA GLU A 134 22.89 -20.77 -8.18
C GLU A 134 22.75 -20.07 -6.80
N THR A 135 22.54 -20.86 -5.75
CA THR A 135 22.17 -20.36 -4.42
C THR A 135 23.00 -21.00 -3.31
N PHE A 136 23.42 -20.18 -2.34
CA PHE A 136 24.03 -20.63 -1.10
C PHE A 136 22.96 -21.03 -0.08
N PHE A 137 23.18 -22.16 0.58
CA PHE A 137 22.38 -22.66 1.67
C PHE A 137 23.27 -22.75 2.92
N PRO A 138 22.79 -22.24 4.08
CA PRO A 138 23.35 -22.63 5.36
C PRO A 138 23.28 -24.15 5.52
N GLU A 139 24.26 -24.74 6.20
CA GLU A 139 24.33 -26.20 6.43
C GLU A 139 23.02 -26.74 7.04
N LEU A 140 22.40 -25.98 7.95
CA LEU A 140 21.12 -26.29 8.59
C LEU A 140 19.92 -26.36 7.63
N GLN A 141 20.02 -25.80 6.42
CA GLN A 141 18.96 -25.81 5.40
C GLN A 141 19.14 -26.93 4.38
N LEU A 142 20.26 -27.66 4.42
CA LEU A 142 20.53 -28.75 3.48
C LEU A 142 19.72 -29.99 3.86
N VAL A 143 19.25 -30.71 2.85
CA VAL A 143 18.71 -32.05 3.03
C VAL A 143 19.89 -33.00 3.26
N ASP A 144 19.87 -33.71 4.40
CA ASP A 144 20.93 -34.61 4.86
C ASP A 144 22.33 -33.97 4.95
N GLY A 145 22.41 -32.63 5.09
CA GLY A 145 23.69 -31.91 5.19
C GLY A 145 24.47 -31.76 3.87
N GLU A 146 23.94 -32.24 2.75
CA GLU A 146 24.65 -32.28 1.46
C GLU A 146 23.80 -31.76 0.29
N PHE A 147 22.48 -31.97 0.31
CA PHE A 147 21.62 -31.73 -0.84
C PHE A 147 20.84 -30.41 -0.75
N CYS A 148 20.70 -29.76 -1.88
CA CYS A 148 19.93 -28.52 -2.04
C CYS A 148 18.45 -28.77 -1.69
N PRO A 149 17.86 -28.00 -0.76
CA PRO A 149 16.46 -28.18 -0.38
C PRO A 149 15.48 -27.87 -1.52
N ASP A 150 15.91 -27.06 -2.49
CA ASP A 150 15.03 -26.61 -3.58
C ASP A 150 15.01 -27.58 -4.77
N CYS A 151 16.13 -28.22 -5.11
CA CYS A 151 16.20 -29.10 -6.29
C CYS A 151 16.69 -30.53 -6.00
N GLY A 152 17.04 -30.84 -4.75
CA GLY A 152 17.52 -32.16 -4.32
C GLY A 152 18.89 -32.58 -4.85
N LYS A 153 19.61 -31.70 -5.56
CA LYS A 153 20.96 -31.98 -6.08
C LYS A 153 22.05 -31.67 -5.05
N SER A 154 23.20 -32.32 -5.16
CA SER A 154 24.37 -32.07 -4.32
C SER A 154 24.76 -30.60 -4.35
N THR A 155 25.04 -30.05 -3.18
CA THR A 155 25.71 -28.76 -3.03
C THR A 155 27.22 -28.94 -2.99
N ASN A 156 27.97 -27.89 -3.32
CA ASN A 156 29.42 -27.84 -3.18
C ASN A 156 29.78 -26.79 -2.15
N ILE A 157 30.75 -27.07 -1.29
CA ILE A 157 31.30 -26.02 -0.43
C ILE A 157 32.10 -25.07 -1.34
N VAL A 158 31.60 -23.86 -1.48
CA VAL A 158 32.28 -22.78 -2.20
C VAL A 158 32.80 -21.80 -1.17
N GLU A 159 34.04 -21.39 -1.37
CA GLU A 159 34.76 -20.42 -0.56
C GLU A 159 34.89 -19.12 -1.36
N GLU A 160 34.25 -18.05 -0.92
CA GLU A 160 34.38 -16.71 -1.52
C GLU A 160 34.94 -15.74 -0.49
N GLU A 161 36.06 -15.10 -0.82
CA GLU A 161 36.63 -14.03 0.00
C GLU A 161 35.71 -12.81 -0.04
N SER A 162 35.45 -12.20 1.12
CA SER A 162 34.60 -11.03 1.24
C SER A 162 35.03 -10.14 2.41
N TYR A 163 34.68 -8.87 2.34
CA TYR A 163 34.69 -8.02 3.51
C TYR A 163 33.35 -8.18 4.22
N PHE A 164 33.38 -8.33 5.54
CA PHE A 164 32.23 -8.52 6.40
C PHE A 164 32.07 -7.33 7.32
N PHE A 165 30.82 -6.87 7.47
CA PHE A 165 30.41 -5.94 8.51
C PHE A 165 29.99 -6.73 9.75
N ARG A 166 30.48 -6.31 10.92
CA ARG A 166 30.23 -6.89 12.26
C ARG A 166 28.80 -6.66 12.74
N LEU A 167 27.81 -7.09 11.97
CA LEU A 167 26.40 -6.86 12.28
C LEU A 167 25.99 -7.46 13.63
N SER A 168 26.63 -8.57 14.04
CA SER A 168 26.37 -9.18 15.35
C SER A 168 26.61 -8.23 16.51
N ASP A 169 27.59 -7.33 16.39
CA ASP A 169 28.00 -6.42 17.47
C ASP A 169 26.96 -5.30 17.72
N TYR A 170 25.99 -5.14 16.81
CA TYR A 170 24.97 -4.10 16.88
C TYR A 170 23.62 -4.58 17.42
N GLU A 171 23.46 -5.88 17.72
CA GLU A 171 22.20 -6.48 18.16
C GLU A 171 21.57 -5.75 19.36
N ASP A 172 22.33 -5.61 20.46
CA ASP A 172 21.85 -4.95 21.68
C ASP A 172 21.51 -3.48 21.47
N ARG A 173 22.30 -2.77 20.64
CA ARG A 173 22.08 -1.36 20.32
C ARG A 173 20.82 -1.16 19.48
N LEU A 174 20.55 -2.08 18.54
CA LEU A 174 19.32 -2.08 17.74
C LEU A 174 18.10 -2.36 18.63
N LEU A 175 18.15 -3.38 19.47
CA LEU A 175 17.08 -3.71 20.42
C LEU A 175 16.79 -2.54 21.38
N ALA A 176 17.83 -1.86 21.86
CA ALA A 176 17.69 -0.65 22.66
C ALA A 176 16.97 0.47 21.89
N TRP A 177 17.37 0.73 20.64
CA TRP A 177 16.72 1.75 19.81
C TRP A 177 15.23 1.45 19.58
N TYR A 178 14.86 0.20 19.27
CA TYR A 178 13.46 -0.18 19.06
C TYR A 178 12.59 0.01 20.31
N ARG A 179 13.16 -0.23 21.50
CA ARG A 179 12.50 -0.04 22.79
C ARG A 179 12.34 1.43 23.13
N ASP A 180 13.41 2.21 22.95
CA ASP A 180 13.48 3.60 23.40
C ASP A 180 12.80 4.57 22.40
N THR A 181 12.61 4.13 21.15
CA THR A 181 11.87 4.87 20.10
C THR A 181 10.73 4.02 19.54
N PRO A 182 9.57 3.93 20.23
CA PRO A 182 8.48 3.02 19.86
C PRO A 182 7.90 3.22 18.44
N ASP A 183 8.06 4.39 17.86
CA ASP A 183 7.57 4.80 16.55
C ASP A 183 8.67 4.78 15.47
N CYS A 184 9.86 4.24 15.75
CA CYS A 184 10.96 4.12 14.79
C CYS A 184 10.58 3.30 13.54
N ILE A 185 9.62 2.37 13.65
CA ILE A 185 9.13 1.54 12.55
C ILE A 185 7.60 1.56 12.57
N LEU A 186 7.00 1.95 11.44
CA LEU A 186 5.56 2.05 11.23
C LEU A 186 5.12 1.10 10.10
N PRO A 187 3.97 0.41 10.24
CA PRO A 187 3.15 0.34 11.45
C PRO A 187 3.78 -0.52 12.56
N ARG A 188 3.25 -0.43 13.78
CA ARG A 188 3.76 -1.16 14.96
C ARG A 188 3.87 -2.68 14.77
N SER A 189 3.02 -3.29 13.93
CA SER A 189 3.11 -4.71 13.60
C SER A 189 4.45 -5.06 12.92
N LYS A 190 4.93 -4.20 12.01
CA LYS A 190 6.22 -4.36 11.32
C LYS A 190 7.41 -4.20 12.25
N ARG A 191 7.33 -3.28 13.22
CA ARG A 191 8.32 -3.17 14.29
C ARG A 191 8.46 -4.47 15.07
N ASN A 192 7.34 -5.07 15.47
CA ASN A 192 7.35 -6.29 16.26
C ASN A 192 7.91 -7.50 15.47
N GLU A 193 7.67 -7.56 14.15
CA GLU A 193 8.31 -8.53 13.26
C GLU A 193 9.85 -8.37 13.25
N VAL A 194 10.35 -7.14 13.19
CA VAL A 194 11.79 -6.85 13.21
C VAL A 194 12.40 -7.20 14.57
N ILE A 195 11.79 -6.78 15.69
CA ILE A 195 12.28 -7.09 17.04
C ILE A 195 12.46 -8.60 17.22
N ARG A 196 11.44 -9.40 16.88
CA ARG A 196 11.50 -10.87 17.00
C ARG A 196 12.58 -11.50 16.13
N PHE A 197 12.90 -10.89 14.99
CA PHE A 197 13.96 -11.36 14.13
C PHE A 197 15.33 -11.07 14.75
N VAL A 198 15.53 -9.85 15.28
CA VAL A 198 16.79 -9.46 15.93
C VAL A 198 17.03 -10.22 17.24
N GLU A 199 15.99 -10.48 18.03
CA GLU A 199 16.05 -11.35 19.22
C GLU A 199 16.48 -12.80 18.92
N GLY A 200 16.42 -13.21 17.64
CA GLY A 200 16.87 -14.52 17.18
C GLY A 200 18.38 -14.63 16.94
N GLY A 201 19.13 -13.53 17.08
CA GLY A 201 20.56 -13.47 16.79
C GLY A 201 20.87 -12.88 15.41
N LEU A 202 21.84 -11.97 15.33
CA LEU A 202 22.38 -11.45 14.07
C LEU A 202 23.74 -12.08 13.73
N ASN A 203 23.92 -12.41 12.44
CA ASN A 203 25.20 -12.84 11.89
C ASN A 203 25.85 -11.69 11.11
N ASP A 204 27.17 -11.72 11.01
CA ASP A 204 27.94 -10.77 10.21
C ASP A 204 27.53 -10.78 8.74
N LEU A 205 27.57 -9.59 8.15
CA LEU A 205 27.03 -9.32 6.82
C LEU A 205 28.17 -9.15 5.82
N SER A 206 28.23 -10.00 4.80
CA SER A 206 29.14 -9.80 3.67
C SER A 206 28.77 -8.53 2.88
N VAL A 207 29.68 -7.55 2.89
CA VAL A 207 29.54 -6.22 2.29
C VAL A 207 30.37 -6.00 1.01
N THR A 208 31.01 -7.04 0.48
CA THR A 208 31.61 -7.03 -0.88
C THR A 208 31.31 -8.31 -1.66
N ARG A 209 31.50 -8.28 -2.98
CA ARG A 209 31.40 -9.42 -3.90
C ARG A 209 32.56 -9.42 -4.89
N THR A 210 32.94 -10.60 -5.38
CA THR A 210 34.00 -10.77 -6.39
C THR A 210 33.49 -11.33 -7.72
N SER A 211 32.24 -11.77 -7.76
CA SER A 211 31.63 -12.48 -8.89
C SER A 211 31.19 -11.58 -10.07
N PHE A 212 31.14 -10.26 -9.89
CA PHE A 212 30.74 -9.31 -10.93
C PHE A 212 31.43 -7.96 -10.74
N ASP A 213 31.50 -7.17 -11.81
CA ASP A 213 32.23 -5.89 -11.82
C ASP A 213 31.34 -4.65 -11.67
N TRP A 214 30.03 -4.78 -11.94
CA TRP A 214 29.09 -3.66 -11.98
C TRP A 214 28.63 -3.21 -10.58
N GLY A 215 29.37 -2.29 -9.98
CA GLY A 215 29.03 -1.62 -8.74
C GLY A 215 30.11 -0.65 -8.25
N VAL A 216 29.94 -0.09 -7.05
CA VAL A 216 30.94 0.79 -6.44
C VAL A 216 32.17 -0.03 -6.04
N LYS A 217 33.34 0.36 -6.54
CA LYS A 217 34.61 -0.27 -6.15
C LYS A 217 34.98 0.14 -4.73
N ILE A 218 35.61 -0.76 -3.98
CA ILE A 218 36.23 -0.40 -2.69
C ILE A 218 37.31 0.69 -2.90
N PRO A 219 37.66 1.49 -1.88
CA PRO A 219 38.65 2.55 -2.03
C PRO A 219 40.01 2.01 -2.47
N GLU A 220 40.72 2.74 -3.34
CA GLU A 220 42.02 2.32 -3.88
C GLU A 220 43.07 2.04 -2.79
N SER A 221 42.95 2.69 -1.62
CA SER A 221 43.82 2.49 -0.47
C SER A 221 43.82 1.06 0.10
N PHE A 222 42.84 0.23 -0.26
CA PHE A 222 42.76 -1.17 0.18
C PHE A 222 43.53 -2.14 -0.73
N ASP A 223 43.98 -1.69 -1.92
CA ASP A 223 44.73 -2.50 -2.90
C ASP A 223 44.06 -3.86 -3.23
N ASP A 224 42.73 -3.89 -3.32
CA ASP A 224 41.97 -5.11 -3.60
C ASP A 224 40.88 -4.91 -4.68
N PRO A 225 41.27 -4.66 -5.95
CA PRO A 225 40.37 -4.16 -7.01
C PRO A 225 39.33 -5.19 -7.49
N LYS A 226 39.46 -6.47 -7.10
CA LYS A 226 38.49 -7.52 -7.44
C LYS A 226 37.18 -7.40 -6.63
N HIS A 227 37.16 -6.63 -5.54
CA HIS A 227 35.96 -6.46 -4.72
C HIS A 227 35.10 -5.30 -5.19
N VAL A 228 33.81 -5.58 -5.32
CA VAL A 228 32.74 -4.60 -5.53
C VAL A 228 31.90 -4.55 -4.27
N MET A 229 31.52 -3.35 -3.82
CA MET A 229 30.68 -3.20 -2.64
C MET A 229 29.31 -3.83 -2.85
N TYR A 230 28.80 -4.42 -1.78
CA TYR A 230 27.46 -5.00 -1.76
C TYR A 230 26.43 -3.92 -2.07
N VAL A 231 25.56 -4.21 -3.04
CA VAL A 231 24.56 -3.27 -3.55
C VAL A 231 23.69 -2.65 -2.45
N TRP A 232 23.41 -3.35 -1.34
CA TRP A 232 22.63 -2.75 -0.25
C TRP A 232 23.41 -1.77 0.62
N LEU A 233 24.72 -1.94 0.79
CA LEU A 233 25.54 -0.93 1.46
C LEU A 233 25.57 0.35 0.60
N ASP A 234 25.88 0.18 -0.68
CA ASP A 234 25.84 1.23 -1.71
C ASP A 234 24.48 1.95 -1.73
N ALA A 235 23.41 1.19 -1.98
CA ALA A 235 22.06 1.70 -2.06
C ALA A 235 21.63 2.43 -0.79
N LEU A 236 21.83 1.88 0.42
CA LEU A 236 21.38 2.55 1.66
C LEU A 236 22.10 3.87 1.92
N MET A 237 23.35 4.01 1.48
CA MET A 237 24.09 5.26 1.60
C MET A 237 23.49 6.40 0.78
N ASN A 238 22.62 6.13 -0.20
CA ASN A 238 21.93 7.15 -1.00
C ASN A 238 21.29 8.25 -0.13
N TYR A 239 20.74 7.86 1.03
CA TYR A 239 20.01 8.74 1.93
C TYR A 239 20.87 9.85 2.52
N VAL A 240 22.15 9.61 2.75
CA VAL A 240 23.08 10.62 3.31
C VAL A 240 23.95 11.24 2.21
N THR A 241 24.31 10.48 1.17
CA THR A 241 25.07 11.04 0.04
C THR A 241 24.26 12.03 -0.77
N ALA A 242 22.93 11.87 -0.84
CA ALA A 242 22.04 12.86 -1.46
C ALA A 242 22.15 14.23 -0.79
N LEU A 243 22.46 14.25 0.51
CA LEU A 243 22.66 15.45 1.32
C LEU A 243 24.11 15.97 1.31
N GLY A 244 25.03 15.22 0.70
CA GLY A 244 26.43 15.59 0.53
C GLY A 244 27.43 14.81 1.39
N TYR A 245 27.01 13.76 2.11
CA TYR A 245 27.95 12.93 2.90
C TYR A 245 29.12 12.42 2.05
N GLY A 246 30.34 12.76 2.46
CA GLY A 246 31.57 12.40 1.75
C GLY A 246 31.90 13.23 0.53
N ASP A 247 31.20 14.35 0.35
CA ASP A 247 31.50 15.38 -0.64
C ASP A 247 31.39 16.78 0.01
N ASP A 248 30.42 17.62 -0.38
CA ASP A 248 30.27 19.00 0.12
C ASP A 248 29.49 19.15 1.44
N GLU A 249 28.78 18.10 1.87
CA GLU A 249 27.93 18.04 3.06
C GLU A 249 26.87 19.18 3.16
N LYS A 250 26.54 19.83 2.02
CA LYS A 250 25.81 21.10 2.00
C LYS A 250 24.39 21.03 2.57
N ASN A 251 23.73 19.89 2.46
CA ASN A 251 22.34 19.71 2.91
C ASN A 251 22.24 18.79 4.15
N MET A 252 23.34 18.56 4.87
CA MET A 252 23.33 17.68 6.05
C MET A 252 22.45 18.19 7.20
N GLU A 253 22.05 19.48 7.20
CA GLU A 253 21.07 20.03 8.15
C GLU A 253 19.68 19.37 8.09
N PHE A 254 19.37 18.67 7.00
CA PHE A 254 18.15 17.90 6.83
C PHE A 254 18.21 16.52 7.50
N TRP A 255 19.40 16.03 7.85
CA TRP A 255 19.59 14.73 8.53
C TRP A 255 19.31 14.86 10.04
N PRO A 256 18.66 13.87 10.69
CA PRO A 256 18.17 12.60 10.15
C PRO A 256 16.84 12.69 9.40
N ALA A 257 16.63 11.71 8.52
CA ALA A 257 15.34 11.55 7.83
C ALA A 257 14.16 11.54 8.81
N ARG A 258 13.14 12.35 8.50
CA ARG A 258 11.85 12.30 9.19
C ARG A 258 11.18 10.96 8.93
N VAL A 259 11.18 10.51 7.68
CA VAL A 259 10.64 9.20 7.31
C VAL A 259 11.35 8.63 6.09
N HIS A 260 11.71 7.35 6.19
CA HIS A 260 12.02 6.51 5.04
C HIS A 260 10.78 5.69 4.69
N LEU A 261 10.19 5.91 3.52
CA LEU A 261 9.07 5.12 3.03
C LEU A 261 9.59 3.95 2.21
N ILE A 262 9.11 2.75 2.50
CA ILE A 262 9.56 1.52 1.87
C ILE A 262 8.44 0.49 1.72
N GLY A 263 8.63 -0.48 0.81
CA GLY A 263 7.83 -1.70 0.78
C GLY A 263 8.27 -2.67 1.89
N LYS A 264 7.34 -3.50 2.39
CA LYS A 264 7.63 -4.51 3.43
C LYS A 264 8.72 -5.52 3.04
N ASP A 265 8.94 -5.73 1.74
CA ASP A 265 9.96 -6.63 1.20
C ASP A 265 11.39 -6.18 1.48
N ILE A 266 11.61 -4.89 1.72
CA ILE A 266 12.94 -4.34 1.99
C ILE A 266 13.11 -3.82 3.43
N LEU A 267 12.17 -4.18 4.31
CA LEU A 267 12.14 -3.74 5.71
C LEU A 267 13.41 -4.11 6.49
N ARG A 268 13.92 -5.33 6.33
CA ARG A 268 15.11 -5.77 7.07
C ARG A 268 16.34 -4.93 6.78
N PHE A 269 16.55 -4.56 5.51
CA PHE A 269 17.67 -3.69 5.12
C PHE A 269 17.58 -2.32 5.81
N HIS A 270 16.39 -1.73 5.90
CA HIS A 270 16.20 -0.40 6.46
C HIS A 270 16.09 -0.36 7.98
N ALA A 271 15.61 -1.45 8.59
CA ALA A 271 15.36 -1.51 10.03
C ALA A 271 16.48 -2.18 10.82
N ILE A 272 17.39 -2.92 10.15
CA ILE A 272 18.49 -3.66 10.81
C ILE A 272 19.83 -3.20 10.25
N TYR A 273 20.07 -3.34 8.96
CA TYR A 273 21.40 -3.05 8.38
C TYR A 273 21.67 -1.56 8.35
N TRP A 274 20.69 -0.77 7.89
CA TRP A 274 20.85 0.67 7.79
C TRP A 274 21.14 1.35 9.14
N PRO A 275 20.37 1.09 10.22
CA PRO A 275 20.67 1.68 11.52
C PRO A 275 22.00 1.17 12.08
N ALA A 276 22.41 -0.08 11.82
CA ALA A 276 23.73 -0.58 12.22
C ALA A 276 24.87 0.15 11.48
N PHE A 277 24.75 0.38 10.17
CA PHE A 277 25.70 1.19 9.41
C PHE A 277 25.77 2.61 9.95
N LEU A 278 24.62 3.24 10.23
CA LEU A 278 24.59 4.58 10.83
C LEU A 278 25.24 4.61 12.23
N MET A 279 25.01 3.58 13.05
CA MET A 279 25.64 3.45 14.37
C MET A 279 27.16 3.27 14.29
N SER A 280 27.66 2.59 13.25
CA SER A 280 29.08 2.47 12.95
C SER A 280 29.66 3.80 12.46
N LEU A 281 28.93 4.54 11.64
CA LEU A 281 29.32 5.86 11.13
C LEU A 281 29.14 7.02 12.12
N ASP A 282 28.67 6.75 13.34
CA ASP A 282 28.27 7.74 14.36
C ASP A 282 27.28 8.81 13.83
N LEU A 283 26.35 8.38 12.98
CA LEU A 283 25.30 9.23 12.42
C LEU A 283 23.96 9.06 13.16
N PRO A 284 23.16 10.13 13.32
CA PRO A 284 21.81 10.03 13.88
C PRO A 284 20.92 9.06 13.10
N LEU A 285 20.09 8.30 13.82
CA LEU A 285 19.15 7.34 13.24
C LEU A 285 17.90 8.04 12.66
N PRO A 286 17.24 7.45 11.64
CA PRO A 286 15.99 7.99 11.10
C PRO A 286 14.90 8.01 12.16
N LYS A 287 14.01 9.01 12.11
CA LYS A 287 12.88 9.11 13.06
C LYS A 287 11.86 8.01 12.84
N HIS A 288 11.51 7.73 11.59
CA HIS A 288 10.56 6.71 11.21
C HIS A 288 11.00 5.93 9.97
N ILE A 289 10.74 4.62 9.98
CA ILE A 289 10.77 3.74 8.81
C ILE A 289 9.34 3.28 8.56
N GLY A 290 8.72 3.78 7.51
CA GLY A 290 7.35 3.45 7.12
C GLY A 290 7.33 2.32 6.10
N ALA A 291 6.90 1.12 6.51
CA ALA A 291 6.80 -0.05 5.64
C ALA A 291 5.35 -0.34 5.23
N HIS A 292 5.04 -0.14 3.95
CA HIS A 292 3.72 -0.45 3.39
C HIS A 292 3.64 -1.87 2.82
N GLY A 293 2.42 -2.38 2.63
CA GLY A 293 2.18 -3.67 1.97
C GLY A 293 2.22 -3.59 0.45
N TRP A 294 1.87 -4.69 -0.20
CA TRP A 294 1.88 -4.80 -1.66
C TRP A 294 0.54 -4.45 -2.28
N TRP A 295 0.60 -3.88 -3.48
CA TRP A 295 -0.51 -3.90 -4.41
C TRP A 295 -0.53 -5.20 -5.20
N THR A 296 -1.69 -5.83 -5.21
CA THR A 296 -1.99 -7.11 -5.86
C THR A 296 -3.01 -6.90 -6.98
N ARG A 297 -3.16 -7.89 -7.85
CA ARG A 297 -4.25 -7.96 -8.83
C ARG A 297 -4.91 -9.33 -8.73
N ASN A 298 -6.21 -9.37 -8.45
CA ASN A 298 -6.95 -10.59 -8.14
C ASN A 298 -6.33 -11.39 -6.99
N GLY A 299 -5.81 -10.69 -5.97
CA GLY A 299 -5.18 -11.30 -4.79
C GLY A 299 -3.76 -11.83 -5.03
N GLU A 300 -3.22 -11.74 -6.25
CA GLU A 300 -1.85 -12.13 -6.55
C GLU A 300 -0.91 -10.93 -6.60
N LYS A 301 0.30 -11.10 -6.05
CA LYS A 301 1.39 -10.12 -6.19
C LYS A 301 1.65 -9.83 -7.67
N MET A 302 1.70 -8.55 -8.02
CA MET A 302 2.02 -8.13 -9.38
C MET A 302 3.46 -8.53 -9.74
N SER A 303 3.63 -9.18 -10.89
CA SER A 303 4.93 -9.55 -11.43
C SER A 303 4.88 -9.64 -12.95
N LYS A 304 5.98 -9.24 -13.61
CA LYS A 304 6.05 -9.20 -15.07
C LYS A 304 5.98 -10.59 -15.69
N SER A 305 6.55 -11.61 -15.04
CA SER A 305 6.45 -13.01 -15.48
C SER A 305 5.01 -13.52 -15.56
N LYS A 306 4.11 -12.99 -14.72
CA LYS A 306 2.67 -13.33 -14.72
C LYS A 306 1.84 -12.44 -15.65
N GLY A 307 2.42 -11.38 -16.22
CA GLY A 307 1.70 -10.42 -17.07
C GLY A 307 0.59 -9.63 -16.36
N ASN A 308 0.52 -9.66 -15.03
CA ASN A 308 -0.54 -9.02 -14.24
C ASN A 308 -0.17 -7.62 -13.73
N VAL A 309 0.94 -7.04 -14.20
CA VAL A 309 1.42 -5.72 -13.78
C VAL A 309 0.51 -4.61 -14.29
N VAL A 310 0.14 -3.71 -13.39
CA VAL A 310 -0.61 -2.50 -13.71
C VAL A 310 0.37 -1.36 -13.95
N ASN A 311 0.34 -0.80 -15.16
CA ASN A 311 1.11 0.38 -15.51
C ASN A 311 0.43 1.62 -14.89
N PRO A 312 1.09 2.35 -13.97
CA PRO A 312 0.48 3.49 -13.30
C PRO A 312 0.15 4.61 -14.29
N LYS A 313 0.94 4.78 -15.36
CA LYS A 313 0.68 5.80 -16.39
C LYS A 313 -0.63 5.53 -17.10
N GLU A 314 -0.88 4.29 -17.51
CA GLU A 314 -2.14 3.92 -18.15
C GLU A 314 -3.34 4.24 -17.23
N VAL A 315 -3.23 3.93 -15.94
CA VAL A 315 -4.29 4.26 -14.95
C VAL A 315 -4.49 5.77 -14.84
N ALA A 316 -3.41 6.55 -14.71
CA ALA A 316 -3.48 8.00 -14.59
C ALA A 316 -4.04 8.67 -15.86
N ASP A 317 -3.64 8.20 -17.05
CA ASP A 317 -4.14 8.70 -18.33
C ASP A 317 -5.63 8.38 -18.51
N ALA A 318 -6.08 7.21 -18.06
CA ALA A 318 -7.48 6.78 -18.21
C ALA A 318 -8.41 7.43 -17.18
N TYR A 319 -7.99 7.53 -15.92
CA TYR A 319 -8.85 7.92 -14.80
C TYR A 319 -8.55 9.30 -14.21
N GLY A 320 -7.47 9.95 -14.65
CA GLY A 320 -6.96 11.19 -14.09
C GLY A 320 -5.97 10.94 -12.94
N LEU A 321 -4.84 11.65 -12.99
CA LEU A 321 -3.75 11.51 -12.01
C LEU A 321 -4.19 11.76 -10.56
N GLU A 322 -4.97 12.81 -10.29
CA GLU A 322 -5.37 13.13 -8.91
C GLU A 322 -6.38 12.13 -8.35
N ASN A 323 -7.26 11.63 -9.20
CA ASN A 323 -8.18 10.54 -8.86
C ASN A 323 -7.41 9.27 -8.49
N PHE A 324 -6.37 8.97 -9.28
CA PHE A 324 -5.47 7.86 -8.98
C PHE A 324 -4.71 8.08 -7.66
N ARG A 325 -4.15 9.27 -7.41
CA ARG A 325 -3.50 9.61 -6.13
C ARG A 325 -4.45 9.43 -4.94
N TYR A 326 -5.66 9.98 -5.02
CA TYR A 326 -6.68 9.82 -3.99
C TYR A 326 -6.96 8.34 -3.71
N PHE A 327 -7.23 7.55 -4.74
CA PHE A 327 -7.51 6.12 -4.62
C PHE A 327 -6.37 5.38 -3.92
N MET A 328 -5.13 5.60 -4.35
CA MET A 328 -3.96 4.92 -3.79
C MET A 328 -3.79 5.18 -2.30
N LEU A 329 -4.15 6.38 -1.82
CA LEU A 329 -4.04 6.74 -0.41
C LEU A 329 -5.29 6.37 0.42
N ARG A 330 -6.46 6.26 -0.23
CA ARG A 330 -7.76 6.05 0.44
C ARG A 330 -8.15 4.59 0.59
N GLU A 331 -7.83 3.75 -0.39
CA GLU A 331 -8.42 2.42 -0.51
C GLU A 331 -7.79 1.40 0.44
N VAL A 332 -6.47 1.45 0.61
CA VAL A 332 -5.72 0.41 1.32
C VAL A 332 -5.09 0.97 2.60
N PRO A 333 -5.34 0.34 3.76
CA PRO A 333 -4.64 0.67 4.99
C PRO A 333 -3.12 0.51 4.86
N PHE A 334 -2.36 1.54 5.27
CA PHE A 334 -0.90 1.49 5.23
C PHE A 334 -0.36 0.32 6.04
N GLY A 335 0.55 -0.45 5.43
CA GLY A 335 1.13 -1.67 6.00
C GLY A 335 0.38 -2.96 5.66
N GLY A 336 -0.88 -2.86 5.21
CA GLY A 336 -1.66 -3.96 4.66
C GLY A 336 -1.41 -4.16 3.17
N ASP A 337 -1.70 -5.37 2.68
CA ASP A 337 -1.76 -5.63 1.24
C ASP A 337 -3.13 -5.22 0.71
N GLY A 338 -3.17 -4.75 -0.53
CA GLY A 338 -4.39 -4.32 -1.20
C GLY A 338 -4.47 -4.80 -2.63
N ASP A 339 -5.69 -4.92 -3.16
CA ASP A 339 -5.94 -5.38 -4.53
C ASP A 339 -6.37 -4.22 -5.41
N PHE A 340 -5.70 -4.04 -6.56
CA PHE A 340 -6.08 -3.01 -7.51
C PHE A 340 -7.33 -3.45 -8.28
N SER A 341 -8.39 -2.65 -8.18
CA SER A 341 -9.65 -2.87 -8.88
C SER A 341 -10.09 -1.58 -9.57
N GLN A 342 -10.24 -1.64 -10.90
CA GLN A 342 -10.82 -0.53 -11.67
C GLN A 342 -12.22 -0.17 -11.17
N LYS A 343 -12.99 -1.18 -10.72
CA LYS A 343 -14.31 -0.95 -10.15
C LYS A 343 -14.22 -0.15 -8.85
N ALA A 344 -13.34 -0.54 -7.94
CA ALA A 344 -13.13 0.20 -6.69
C ALA A 344 -12.66 1.63 -6.96
N LEU A 345 -11.75 1.83 -7.92
CA LEU A 345 -11.32 3.15 -8.36
C LEU A 345 -12.49 4.00 -8.87
N ILE A 346 -13.31 3.46 -9.76
CA ILE A 346 -14.51 4.15 -10.28
C ILE A 346 -15.49 4.48 -9.16
N ASP A 347 -15.73 3.55 -8.24
CA ASP A 347 -16.64 3.75 -7.12
C ASP A 347 -16.14 4.89 -6.20
N ARG A 348 -14.83 4.98 -5.94
CA ARG A 348 -14.21 6.10 -5.20
C ARG A 348 -14.31 7.43 -5.94
N ILE A 349 -14.08 7.43 -7.25
CA ILE A 349 -14.21 8.64 -8.07
C ILE A 349 -15.66 9.14 -8.06
N ASN A 350 -16.61 8.26 -8.32
CA ASN A 350 -18.01 8.66 -8.44
C ASN A 350 -18.62 9.04 -7.09
N SER A 351 -18.38 8.25 -6.04
CA SER A 351 -18.95 8.50 -4.72
C SER A 351 -18.20 9.59 -3.98
N ASP A 352 -16.95 9.34 -3.61
CA ASP A 352 -16.22 10.19 -2.68
C ASP A 352 -15.88 11.54 -3.34
N LEU A 353 -15.38 11.52 -4.59
CA LEU A 353 -14.96 12.75 -5.28
C LEU A 353 -16.13 13.46 -5.97
N GLY A 354 -16.93 12.73 -6.76
CA GLY A 354 -18.04 13.28 -7.53
C GLY A 354 -19.24 13.68 -6.68
N ASN A 355 -19.83 12.73 -5.96
CA ASN A 355 -21.10 12.94 -5.24
C ASN A 355 -20.96 13.75 -3.96
N ASP A 356 -19.79 13.69 -3.30
CA ASP A 356 -19.55 14.46 -2.07
C ASP A 356 -18.84 15.78 -2.36
N LEU A 357 -17.55 15.75 -2.73
CA LEU A 357 -16.74 16.96 -2.88
C LEU A 357 -17.19 17.85 -4.05
N GLY A 358 -17.25 17.28 -5.27
CA GLY A 358 -17.58 18.03 -6.49
C GLY A 358 -19.02 18.56 -6.48
N ASN A 359 -19.97 17.74 -6.04
CA ASN A 359 -21.36 18.13 -5.90
C ASN A 359 -21.57 19.23 -4.85
N LEU A 360 -20.83 19.20 -3.72
CA LEU A 360 -20.94 20.26 -2.72
C LEU A 360 -20.52 21.63 -3.28
N LEU A 361 -19.42 21.69 -4.05
CA LEU A 361 -19.03 22.90 -4.77
C LEU A 361 -20.12 23.36 -5.75
N ASN A 362 -20.69 22.45 -6.53
CA ASN A 362 -21.78 22.77 -7.46
C ASN A 362 -23.02 23.30 -6.73
N ARG A 363 -23.36 22.75 -5.56
CA ARG A 363 -24.46 23.23 -4.72
C ARG A 363 -24.20 24.64 -4.21
N LEU A 364 -22.98 24.92 -3.74
CA LEU A 364 -22.58 26.28 -3.32
C LEU A 364 -22.78 27.27 -4.48
N ILE A 365 -22.16 27.00 -5.64
CA ILE A 365 -22.24 27.87 -6.83
C ILE A 365 -23.70 28.05 -7.29
N GLY A 366 -24.49 26.98 -7.28
CA GLY A 366 -25.90 27.02 -7.68
C GLY A 366 -26.77 27.85 -6.75
N MET A 367 -26.58 27.71 -5.43
CA MET A 367 -27.34 28.46 -4.43
C MET A 367 -26.92 29.93 -4.37
N SER A 368 -25.62 30.22 -4.39
CA SER A 368 -25.11 31.60 -4.46
C SER A 368 -25.59 32.31 -5.73
N GLY A 369 -25.50 31.65 -6.88
CA GLY A 369 -25.96 32.19 -8.16
C GLY A 369 -27.47 32.47 -8.17
N LYS A 370 -28.27 31.56 -7.60
CA LYS A 370 -29.73 31.66 -7.62
C LYS A 370 -30.29 32.69 -6.63
N TYR A 371 -29.68 32.82 -5.45
CA TYR A 371 -30.25 33.60 -4.34
C TYR A 371 -29.51 34.92 -4.08
N PHE A 372 -28.26 35.03 -4.52
CA PHE A 372 -27.36 36.13 -4.11
C PHE A 372 -26.49 36.65 -5.27
N GLU A 373 -26.90 36.45 -6.53
CA GLU A 373 -26.15 36.89 -7.72
C GLU A 373 -24.68 36.40 -7.73
N GLY A 374 -24.44 35.23 -7.14
CA GLY A 374 -23.13 34.60 -7.03
C GLY A 374 -22.29 35.06 -5.83
N ARG A 375 -22.70 36.09 -5.10
CA ARG A 375 -22.00 36.59 -3.91
C ARG A 375 -22.09 35.61 -2.74
N VAL A 376 -20.99 35.47 -2.00
CA VAL A 376 -20.90 34.68 -0.76
C VAL A 376 -20.22 35.51 0.32
N GLU A 377 -20.82 35.53 1.50
CA GLU A 377 -20.31 36.18 2.71
C GLU A 377 -20.24 35.16 3.85
N CYS A 378 -19.22 35.27 4.68
CA CYS A 378 -18.93 34.30 5.74
C CYS A 378 -18.96 34.90 7.16
N ASP A 379 -19.31 36.18 7.29
CA ASP A 379 -19.31 36.96 8.54
C ASP A 379 -20.38 36.49 9.55
N LEU A 380 -21.52 35.99 9.06
CA LEU A 380 -22.61 35.52 9.91
C LEU A 380 -22.60 34.00 10.18
N VAL A 381 -21.58 33.27 9.72
CA VAL A 381 -21.52 31.81 9.86
C VAL A 381 -21.51 31.39 11.32
N GLU A 382 -20.65 32.00 12.14
CA GLU A 382 -20.58 31.63 13.56
C GLU A 382 -21.87 31.97 14.31
N LYS A 383 -22.56 33.06 13.95
CA LYS A 383 -23.84 33.44 14.57
C LYS A 383 -24.90 32.36 14.41
N TYR A 384 -25.01 31.75 13.22
CA TYR A 384 -26.10 30.83 12.89
C TYR A 384 -25.71 29.35 12.93
N TYR A 385 -24.43 29.02 12.70
CA TYR A 385 -23.96 27.64 12.46
C TYR A 385 -22.70 27.29 13.27
N LYS A 386 -22.56 27.82 14.48
CA LYS A 386 -21.44 27.52 15.38
C LYS A 386 -21.29 26.03 15.64
N ALA A 387 -22.39 25.31 15.88
CA ALA A 387 -22.35 23.88 16.18
C ALA A 387 -21.73 23.06 15.04
N GLU A 388 -22.08 23.39 13.80
CA GLU A 388 -21.51 22.76 12.60
C GLU A 388 -20.02 23.11 12.43
N LEU A 389 -19.62 24.35 12.71
CA LEU A 389 -18.21 24.75 12.69
C LEU A 389 -17.38 24.01 13.74
N ASP A 390 -17.90 23.87 14.96
CA ASP A 390 -17.22 23.17 16.05
C ASP A 390 -17.06 21.67 15.71
N GLU A 391 -18.07 21.02 15.11
CA GLU A 391 -17.97 19.63 14.63
C GLU A 391 -16.93 19.45 13.52
N VAL A 392 -16.84 20.41 12.61
CA VAL A 392 -15.80 20.44 11.57
C VAL A 392 -14.43 20.55 12.21
N GLN A 393 -14.24 21.46 13.17
CA GLN A 393 -12.94 21.65 13.83
C GLN A 393 -12.48 20.40 14.58
N ILE A 394 -13.38 19.72 15.29
CA ILE A 394 -13.10 18.44 15.96
C ILE A 394 -12.54 17.38 14.98
N SER A 395 -13.03 17.37 13.75
CA SER A 395 -12.54 16.44 12.72
C SER A 395 -11.14 16.84 12.23
N LEU A 396 -10.91 18.13 12.00
CA LEU A 396 -9.63 18.66 11.51
C LEU A 396 -8.49 18.48 12.52
N ASP A 397 -8.76 18.64 13.81
CA ASP A 397 -7.75 18.52 14.87
C ASP A 397 -7.12 17.11 14.95
N LYS A 398 -7.80 16.09 14.41
CA LYS A 398 -7.32 14.70 14.38
C LYS A 398 -6.44 14.38 13.18
N LEU A 399 -6.44 15.23 12.15
CA LEU A 399 -5.89 14.88 10.83
C LEU A 399 -4.37 14.81 10.83
N GLU A 400 -3.68 15.84 11.32
CA GLU A 400 -2.23 15.93 11.23
C GLU A 400 -1.49 14.74 11.88
N PRO A 401 -1.88 14.27 13.08
CA PRO A 401 -1.31 13.05 13.66
C PRO A 401 -1.47 11.83 12.75
N MET A 402 -2.66 11.62 12.14
CA MET A 402 -2.90 10.49 11.24
C MET A 402 -1.99 10.53 10.02
N LEU A 403 -1.71 11.72 9.49
CA LEU A 403 -0.83 11.89 8.33
C LEU A 403 0.60 11.47 8.67
N PHE A 404 1.15 11.97 9.79
CA PHE A 404 2.52 11.68 10.19
C PHE A 404 2.72 10.26 10.76
N GLU A 405 1.67 9.63 11.28
CA GLU A 405 1.66 8.20 11.64
C GLU A 405 1.39 7.28 10.44
N LEU A 406 1.37 7.82 9.21
CA LEU A 406 1.13 7.10 7.95
C LEU A 406 -0.26 6.43 7.85
N GLN A 407 -1.23 6.88 8.64
CA GLN A 407 -2.62 6.43 8.58
C GLN A 407 -3.42 7.17 7.49
N LEU A 408 -2.89 7.23 6.27
CA LEU A 408 -3.41 8.05 5.17
C LEU A 408 -4.87 7.74 4.78
N HIS A 409 -5.25 6.46 4.80
CA HIS A 409 -6.64 6.05 4.57
C HIS A 409 -7.61 6.63 5.62
N ARG A 410 -7.21 6.68 6.90
CA ARG A 410 -8.00 7.27 7.99
C ARG A 410 -7.99 8.78 7.94
N TYR A 411 -6.86 9.37 7.57
CA TYR A 411 -6.76 10.80 7.29
C TYR A 411 -7.82 11.22 6.25
N LEU A 412 -7.89 10.52 5.11
CA LEU A 412 -8.87 10.83 4.07
C LEU A 412 -10.31 10.49 4.48
N GLU A 413 -10.52 9.44 5.25
CA GLU A 413 -11.85 9.12 5.81
C GLU A 413 -12.34 10.22 6.77
N GLU A 414 -11.50 10.68 7.68
CA GLU A 414 -11.86 11.73 8.64
C GLU A 414 -12.00 13.10 7.95
N LEU A 415 -11.18 13.38 6.95
CA LEU A 415 -11.26 14.60 6.12
C LEU A 415 -12.57 14.70 5.31
N TRP A 416 -13.29 13.58 5.12
CA TRP A 416 -14.63 13.59 4.50
C TRP A 416 -15.76 13.91 5.49
N ARG A 417 -15.51 13.89 6.81
CA ARG A 417 -16.53 14.22 7.83
C ARG A 417 -17.06 15.65 7.68
N PRO A 418 -16.22 16.69 7.48
CA PRO A 418 -16.70 18.05 7.19
C PRO A 418 -17.67 18.13 6.00
N LEU A 419 -17.43 17.37 4.92
CA LEU A 419 -18.34 17.34 3.76
C LEU A 419 -19.71 16.75 4.12
N THR A 420 -19.73 15.75 5.01
CA THR A 420 -20.96 15.18 5.54
C THR A 420 -21.73 16.20 6.37
N VAL A 421 -21.04 17.01 7.20
CA VAL A 421 -21.64 18.11 7.97
C VAL A 421 -22.31 19.11 7.03
N ALA A 422 -21.64 19.53 5.96
CA ALA A 422 -22.18 20.47 5.00
C ALA A 422 -23.45 19.93 4.30
N ASN A 423 -23.41 18.69 3.81
CA ASN A 423 -24.57 18.07 3.17
C ASN A 423 -25.75 17.93 4.15
N ARG A 424 -25.48 17.50 5.38
CA ARG A 424 -26.50 17.42 6.44
C ARG A 424 -27.09 18.79 6.78
N ALA A 425 -26.28 19.85 6.80
CA ALA A 425 -26.75 21.21 7.04
C ALA A 425 -27.71 21.67 5.93
N ILE A 426 -27.36 21.44 4.65
CA ILE A 426 -28.24 21.76 3.51
C ILE A 426 -29.59 21.04 3.64
N ASP A 427 -29.57 19.74 3.93
CA ASP A 427 -30.80 18.94 4.02
C ASP A 427 -31.67 19.32 5.23
N ARG A 428 -31.04 19.66 6.35
CA ARG A 428 -31.71 20.08 7.59
C ARG A 428 -32.34 21.45 7.47
N TYR A 429 -31.58 22.43 7.01
CA TYR A 429 -32.00 23.83 7.01
C TYR A 429 -32.83 24.19 5.78
N GLN A 430 -32.71 23.44 4.68
CA GLN A 430 -33.51 23.62 3.47
C GLN A 430 -33.48 25.07 2.95
N PRO A 431 -32.34 25.54 2.39
CA PRO A 431 -32.16 26.94 1.99
C PRO A 431 -33.23 27.44 1.00
N TRP A 432 -33.78 26.54 0.17
CA TRP A 432 -34.88 26.86 -0.76
C TRP A 432 -36.21 27.20 -0.06
N THR A 433 -36.39 26.75 1.18
CA THR A 433 -37.53 27.10 2.03
C THR A 433 -37.23 28.37 2.81
N MET A 434 -36.04 28.45 3.43
CA MET A 434 -35.60 29.62 4.20
C MET A 434 -35.70 30.93 3.41
N ILE A 435 -35.25 30.93 2.15
CA ILE A 435 -35.31 32.13 1.31
C ILE A 435 -36.76 32.56 1.01
N LYS A 436 -37.70 31.60 0.91
CA LYS A 436 -39.14 31.90 0.71
C LYS A 436 -39.79 32.43 1.98
N GLU A 437 -39.28 32.05 3.15
CA GLU A 437 -39.71 32.54 4.46
C GLU A 437 -39.08 33.89 4.83
N GLY A 438 -38.25 34.48 3.95
CA GLY A 438 -37.57 35.76 4.20
C GLY A 438 -36.34 35.66 5.10
N LYS A 439 -35.82 34.44 5.38
CA LYS A 439 -34.62 34.20 6.20
C LYS A 439 -33.34 34.34 5.36
N THR A 440 -33.16 35.52 4.75
CA THR A 440 -32.08 35.79 3.79
C THR A 440 -30.71 35.74 4.44
N GLU A 441 -30.53 36.33 5.63
CA GLU A 441 -29.25 36.31 6.36
C GLU A 441 -28.81 34.89 6.74
N GLU A 442 -29.72 34.09 7.30
CA GLU A 442 -29.45 32.70 7.67
C GLU A 442 -29.06 31.89 6.42
N THR A 443 -29.75 32.12 5.28
CA THR A 443 -29.44 31.45 4.02
C THR A 443 -28.06 31.85 3.47
N MET A 444 -27.66 33.12 3.59
CA MET A 444 -26.31 33.57 3.23
C MET A 444 -25.26 32.92 4.14
N ALA A 445 -25.50 32.89 5.45
CA ALA A 445 -24.61 32.25 6.40
C ALA A 445 -24.46 30.73 6.12
N LEU A 446 -25.48 30.06 5.58
CA LEU A 446 -25.37 28.66 5.19
C LEU A 446 -24.45 28.47 3.97
N ASN A 447 -24.53 29.37 2.98
CA ASN A 447 -23.55 29.40 1.89
C ASN A 447 -22.14 29.67 2.40
N GLY A 448 -21.99 30.61 3.35
CA GLY A 448 -20.71 30.89 4.01
C GLY A 448 -20.14 29.68 4.76
N LEU A 449 -21.00 28.90 5.45
CA LEU A 449 -20.62 27.66 6.12
C LEU A 449 -20.06 26.65 5.10
N ILE A 450 -20.77 26.44 4.00
CA ILE A 450 -20.35 25.49 2.95
C ILE A 450 -19.02 25.94 2.31
N ALA A 451 -18.87 27.25 2.04
CA ALA A 451 -17.63 27.82 1.53
C ALA A 451 -16.47 27.61 2.50
N THR A 452 -16.71 27.84 3.80
CA THR A 452 -15.71 27.64 4.87
C THR A 452 -15.28 26.17 4.96
N ILE A 453 -16.24 25.24 4.90
CA ILE A 453 -15.95 23.80 4.90
C ILE A 453 -15.15 23.40 3.67
N LEU A 454 -15.55 23.84 2.47
CA LEU A 454 -14.83 23.56 1.22
C LEU A 454 -13.40 24.11 1.25
N ALA A 455 -13.20 25.31 1.80
CA ALA A 455 -11.87 25.90 1.97
C ALA A 455 -11.00 25.07 2.90
N LYS A 456 -11.52 24.71 4.09
CA LYS A 456 -10.80 23.90 5.08
C LYS A 456 -10.45 22.51 4.53
N VAL A 457 -11.40 21.84 3.87
CA VAL A 457 -11.18 20.54 3.23
C VAL A 457 -10.16 20.65 2.10
N SER A 458 -10.23 21.68 1.26
CA SER A 458 -9.32 21.87 0.13
C SER A 458 -7.88 22.11 0.58
N LEU A 459 -7.67 22.91 1.63
CA LEU A 459 -6.34 23.16 2.21
C LEU A 459 -5.72 21.87 2.74
N MET A 460 -6.49 21.05 3.45
CA MET A 460 -6.02 19.75 3.97
C MET A 460 -5.79 18.73 2.83
N LEU A 461 -6.70 18.67 1.85
CA LEU A 461 -6.61 17.74 0.73
C LEU A 461 -5.49 18.11 -0.27
N HIS A 462 -4.96 19.33 -0.21
CA HIS A 462 -4.04 19.87 -1.22
C HIS A 462 -2.81 19.01 -1.47
N ALA A 463 -2.27 18.39 -0.43
CA ALA A 463 -1.12 17.50 -0.55
C ALA A 463 -1.41 16.21 -1.34
N VAL A 464 -2.68 15.82 -1.47
CA VAL A 464 -3.13 14.65 -2.21
C VAL A 464 -3.59 15.04 -3.62
N MET A 465 -4.38 16.12 -3.72
CA MET A 465 -4.99 16.60 -4.99
C MET A 465 -4.70 18.09 -5.21
N PRO A 466 -3.45 18.47 -5.52
CA PRO A 466 -3.05 19.88 -5.63
C PRO A 466 -3.79 20.68 -6.71
N LYS A 467 -4.03 20.13 -7.91
CA LYS A 467 -4.70 20.83 -9.01
C LYS A 467 -6.20 21.00 -8.72
N THR A 468 -6.88 19.94 -8.29
CA THR A 468 -8.31 19.98 -7.95
C THR A 468 -8.59 20.98 -6.84
N THR A 469 -7.80 20.95 -5.76
CA THR A 469 -7.99 21.85 -4.62
C THR A 469 -7.69 23.30 -4.98
N THR A 470 -6.70 23.57 -5.83
CA THR A 470 -6.49 24.91 -6.41
C THR A 470 -7.70 25.38 -7.22
N ILE A 471 -8.32 24.51 -8.01
CA ILE A 471 -9.56 24.86 -8.74
C ILE A 471 -10.66 25.24 -7.74
N ILE A 472 -10.83 24.47 -6.65
CA ILE A 472 -11.83 24.77 -5.61
C ILE A 472 -11.52 26.11 -4.93
N CYS A 473 -10.32 26.32 -4.39
CA CYS A 473 -9.96 27.56 -3.70
C CYS A 473 -10.05 28.80 -4.59
N ASN A 474 -9.69 28.69 -5.87
CA ASN A 474 -9.88 29.77 -6.84
C ASN A 474 -11.37 30.12 -7.03
N ALA A 475 -12.29 29.15 -6.95
CA ALA A 475 -13.73 29.43 -6.96
C ALA A 475 -14.23 30.10 -5.67
N LEU A 476 -13.47 29.96 -4.58
CA LEU A 476 -13.72 30.58 -3.28
C LEU A 476 -12.95 31.90 -3.11
N GLY A 477 -12.21 32.35 -4.13
CA GLY A 477 -11.53 33.64 -4.15
C GLY A 477 -10.21 33.72 -3.37
N PHE A 478 -9.53 32.59 -3.11
CA PHE A 478 -8.20 32.60 -2.47
C PHE A 478 -7.25 31.53 -3.02
N GLU A 479 -5.96 31.73 -2.78
CA GLU A 479 -4.89 30.81 -3.20
C GLU A 479 -4.43 29.93 -2.02
N ILE A 480 -3.94 28.73 -2.35
CA ILE A 480 -3.39 27.81 -1.36
C ILE A 480 -1.92 28.14 -1.13
N THR A 481 -1.64 28.74 0.03
CA THR A 481 -0.30 29.08 0.51
C THR A 481 -0.12 28.74 1.99
N PRO A 482 1.11 28.69 2.53
CA PRO A 482 1.33 28.53 3.96
C PRO A 482 0.60 29.58 4.82
N GLU A 483 0.52 30.83 4.35
CA GLU A 483 -0.22 31.89 5.02
C GLU A 483 -1.73 31.60 5.04
N SER A 484 -2.29 31.14 3.92
CA SER A 484 -3.72 30.77 3.86
C SER A 484 -4.03 29.58 4.78
N PHE A 485 -3.10 28.61 4.88
CA PHE A 485 -3.23 27.48 5.79
C PHE A 485 -3.25 27.94 7.24
N GLU A 486 -2.29 28.79 7.64
CA GLU A 486 -2.24 29.36 8.99
C GLU A 486 -3.54 30.09 9.34
N LYS A 487 -4.00 30.99 8.47
CA LYS A 487 -5.21 31.78 8.69
C LYS A 487 -6.47 30.91 8.81
N VAL A 488 -6.71 30.02 7.84
CA VAL A 488 -7.99 29.30 7.73
C VAL A 488 -8.03 28.06 8.62
N ILE A 489 -6.92 27.32 8.74
CA ILE A 489 -6.86 26.06 9.50
C ILE A 489 -6.52 26.30 10.97
N ARG A 490 -5.49 27.11 11.26
CA ARG A 490 -4.99 27.27 12.64
C ARG A 490 -5.66 28.41 13.39
N ASN A 491 -5.86 29.56 12.75
CA ASN A 491 -6.49 30.72 13.38
C ASN A 491 -8.02 30.73 13.25
N GLY A 492 -8.58 29.92 12.35
CA GLY A 492 -10.02 29.89 12.09
C GLY A 492 -10.56 31.19 11.50
N GLU A 493 -9.73 31.94 10.78
CA GLU A 493 -10.14 33.20 10.14
C GLU A 493 -11.24 32.96 9.10
N ILE A 494 -12.19 33.89 9.06
CA ILE A 494 -13.33 33.88 8.15
C ILE A 494 -12.86 34.26 6.74
N LEU A 495 -13.39 33.59 5.71
CA LEU A 495 -13.10 33.93 4.32
C LEU A 495 -13.62 35.33 3.99
N VAL A 496 -12.81 36.10 3.26
CA VAL A 496 -13.24 37.39 2.71
C VAL A 496 -14.39 37.19 1.72
N PRO A 497 -15.33 38.15 1.58
CA PRO A 497 -16.41 38.05 0.61
C PRO A 497 -15.89 37.81 -0.82
N PHE A 498 -16.54 36.92 -1.54
CA PHE A 498 -16.17 36.57 -2.91
C PHE A 498 -17.40 36.35 -3.79
N THR A 499 -17.19 36.30 -5.10
CA THR A 499 -18.24 36.00 -6.08
C THR A 499 -17.90 34.72 -6.81
N THR A 500 -18.80 33.76 -6.74
CA THR A 500 -18.73 32.49 -7.47
C THR A 500 -19.04 32.69 -8.95
N ALA A 501 -18.42 31.86 -9.80
CA ALA A 501 -18.70 31.80 -11.23
C ALA A 501 -19.21 30.40 -11.60
N LYS A 502 -20.06 30.32 -12.63
CA LYS A 502 -20.52 29.04 -13.18
C LYS A 502 -19.32 28.24 -13.68
N ARG A 503 -19.32 26.94 -13.41
CA ARG A 503 -18.25 26.01 -13.80
C ARG A 503 -18.81 24.65 -14.19
N ASP A 504 -18.00 23.91 -14.96
CA ASP A 504 -18.26 22.52 -15.28
C ASP A 504 -17.99 21.62 -14.06
N PRO A 505 -18.64 20.44 -13.98
CA PRO A 505 -18.40 19.49 -12.90
C PRO A 505 -16.92 19.07 -12.81
N LEU A 506 -16.35 19.11 -11.60
CA LEU A 506 -14.95 18.74 -11.35
C LEU A 506 -14.65 17.28 -11.68
N PHE A 507 -15.61 16.40 -11.40
CA PHE A 507 -15.48 14.96 -11.58
C PHE A 507 -16.63 14.45 -12.43
N PRO A 508 -16.46 14.40 -13.77
CA PRO A 508 -17.41 13.73 -14.64
C PRO A 508 -17.62 12.28 -14.21
N ARG A 509 -18.88 11.84 -14.19
CA ARG A 509 -19.23 10.47 -13.79
C ARG A 509 -18.63 9.46 -14.77
N ILE A 510 -18.06 8.39 -14.23
CA ILE A 510 -17.50 7.28 -15.01
C ILE A 510 -18.46 6.10 -14.97
N GLU A 511 -18.96 5.67 -16.13
CA GLU A 511 -20.00 4.63 -16.23
C GLU A 511 -19.45 3.20 -16.41
N GLY A 512 -18.14 3.05 -16.68
CA GLY A 512 -17.53 1.75 -16.92
C GLY A 512 -16.01 1.74 -16.81
N GLN A 513 -15.43 0.55 -16.93
CA GLN A 513 -13.97 0.38 -16.93
C GLN A 513 -13.36 1.02 -18.19
N LEU A 514 -12.32 1.83 -17.99
CA LEU A 514 -11.67 2.59 -19.05
C LEU A 514 -10.36 1.93 -19.51
N LEU A 515 -9.75 1.09 -18.67
CA LEU A 515 -8.60 0.29 -19.07
C LEU A 515 -9.07 -1.05 -19.63
N VAL A 516 -8.59 -1.35 -20.83
CA VAL A 516 -8.77 -2.67 -21.45
C VAL A 516 -7.91 -3.67 -20.69
N GLU A 517 -8.53 -4.65 -20.06
CA GLU A 517 -7.79 -5.75 -19.48
C GLU A 517 -7.18 -6.59 -20.60
N LYS A 518 -5.85 -6.57 -20.73
CA LYS A 518 -5.13 -7.51 -21.59
C LYS A 518 -5.42 -8.92 -21.06
N LYS A 519 -6.27 -9.66 -21.77
CA LYS A 519 -6.33 -11.12 -21.60
C LYS A 519 -4.93 -11.66 -21.92
N PRO A 520 -4.42 -12.67 -21.19
CA PRO A 520 -3.18 -13.34 -21.55
C PRO A 520 -3.24 -13.72 -23.03
N ALA A 521 -2.18 -13.40 -23.79
CA ALA A 521 -2.09 -13.73 -25.19
C ALA A 521 -2.32 -15.24 -25.37
N GLU A 522 -3.35 -15.62 -26.14
CA GLU A 522 -3.45 -16.98 -26.66
C GLU A 522 -2.18 -17.22 -27.48
N GLU A 523 -1.39 -18.23 -27.10
CA GLU A 523 -0.26 -18.70 -27.90
C GLU A 523 -0.70 -18.97 -29.35
N PRO A 524 0.17 -18.72 -30.35
CA PRO A 524 -0.19 -18.88 -31.75
C PRO A 524 -0.59 -20.34 -32.02
N LYS A 525 -1.85 -20.52 -32.44
CA LYS A 525 -2.45 -21.80 -32.85
C LYS A 525 -1.56 -22.47 -33.90
N LYS A 526 -0.92 -23.58 -33.52
CA LYS A 526 -0.44 -24.58 -34.47
C LYS A 526 -1.64 -25.27 -35.14
N SER A 527 -1.44 -25.53 -36.43
CA SER A 527 -2.36 -26.04 -37.43
C SER A 527 -3.19 -27.26 -37.01
N GLU A 528 -4.39 -27.28 -37.57
CA GLU A 528 -5.49 -28.25 -37.43
C GLU A 528 -5.05 -29.72 -37.55
N ASP A 529 -5.44 -30.54 -36.58
CA ASP A 529 -5.87 -31.91 -36.84
C ASP A 529 -6.96 -32.38 -35.84
N LYS A 530 -7.76 -33.34 -36.29
CA LYS A 530 -9.18 -33.58 -35.97
C LYS A 530 -9.59 -33.76 -34.49
N LYS A 531 -10.74 -33.13 -34.18
CA LYS A 531 -11.70 -33.29 -33.05
C LYS A 531 -11.49 -34.51 -32.12
N LYS A 532 -11.12 -34.23 -30.87
CA LYS A 532 -11.63 -34.90 -29.65
C LYS A 532 -11.78 -33.86 -28.53
N GLU A 533 -12.98 -33.79 -27.95
CA GLU A 533 -13.29 -32.95 -26.79
C GLU A 533 -12.46 -33.38 -25.57
N VAL A 534 -11.68 -32.46 -24.99
CA VAL A 534 -11.17 -32.58 -23.62
C VAL A 534 -11.31 -31.24 -22.91
N LYS A 535 -11.86 -31.32 -21.70
CA LYS A 535 -12.31 -30.26 -20.79
C LYS A 535 -11.19 -29.31 -20.34
N LYS A 536 -11.58 -28.04 -20.17
CA LYS A 536 -10.84 -27.00 -19.45
C LYS A 536 -10.60 -27.43 -17.99
N THR A 537 -9.36 -27.37 -17.53
CA THR A 537 -9.01 -27.30 -16.10
C THR A 537 -8.76 -25.84 -15.72
N GLU A 538 -9.65 -25.28 -14.91
CA GLU A 538 -9.48 -24.00 -14.23
C GLU A 538 -8.46 -24.17 -13.09
N GLY A 539 -7.49 -23.25 -12.99
CA GLY A 539 -6.54 -23.22 -11.88
C GLY A 539 -7.26 -22.86 -10.58
N ILE A 540 -7.07 -23.69 -9.55
CA ILE A 540 -7.65 -23.49 -8.21
C ILE A 540 -6.88 -22.36 -7.52
N ALA A 541 -7.59 -21.32 -7.05
CA ALA A 541 -7.02 -20.28 -6.20
C ALA A 541 -6.56 -20.89 -4.87
N LEU A 542 -5.26 -20.78 -4.58
CA LEU A 542 -4.68 -21.30 -3.34
C LEU A 542 -5.02 -20.35 -2.18
N ILE A 543 -5.73 -20.86 -1.18
CA ILE A 543 -6.03 -20.14 0.07
C ILE A 543 -4.95 -20.41 1.12
N GLY A 544 -4.70 -19.46 2.00
CA GLY A 544 -3.85 -19.68 3.17
C GLY A 544 -4.53 -20.60 4.19
N ILE A 545 -3.75 -21.30 5.02
CA ILE A 545 -4.28 -22.22 6.04
C ILE A 545 -5.19 -21.51 7.06
N ASP A 546 -4.93 -20.23 7.36
CA ASP A 546 -5.76 -19.41 8.25
C ASP A 546 -7.17 -19.17 7.68
N GLN A 547 -7.29 -19.04 6.36
CA GLN A 547 -8.59 -18.90 5.69
C GLN A 547 -9.39 -20.20 5.75
N PHE A 548 -8.71 -21.36 5.75
CA PHE A 548 -9.36 -22.65 5.97
C PHE A 548 -9.87 -22.78 7.42
N PHE A 549 -9.04 -22.45 8.41
CA PHE A 549 -9.43 -22.50 9.83
C PHE A 549 -10.48 -21.45 10.24
N ALA A 550 -10.70 -20.41 9.43
CA ALA A 550 -11.82 -19.50 9.62
C ALA A 550 -13.19 -20.18 9.39
N THR A 551 -13.24 -21.35 8.76
CA THR A 551 -14.46 -22.12 8.53
C THR A 551 -14.67 -23.19 9.61
N SER A 552 -15.83 -23.20 10.26
CA SER A 552 -16.18 -24.23 11.25
C SER A 552 -16.88 -25.40 10.55
N LEU A 553 -16.13 -26.46 10.27
CA LEU A 553 -16.64 -27.69 9.68
C LEU A 553 -16.92 -28.72 10.78
N LYS A 554 -18.13 -29.30 10.81
CA LYS A 554 -18.53 -30.31 11.79
C LYS A 554 -19.23 -31.49 11.14
N ILE A 555 -19.13 -32.66 11.77
CA ILE A 555 -19.95 -33.83 11.45
C ILE A 555 -21.31 -33.69 12.12
N GLY A 556 -22.39 -33.74 11.32
CA GLY A 556 -23.76 -33.71 11.82
C GLY A 556 -24.58 -34.92 11.38
N THR A 557 -25.59 -35.28 12.18
CA THR A 557 -26.56 -36.34 11.85
C THR A 557 -27.88 -35.71 11.42
N ILE A 558 -28.42 -36.14 10.27
CA ILE A 558 -29.72 -35.66 9.79
C ILE A 558 -30.81 -36.37 10.59
N VAL A 559 -31.48 -35.65 11.49
CA VAL A 559 -32.53 -36.21 12.36
C VAL A 559 -33.93 -36.08 11.75
N LYS A 560 -34.10 -35.17 10.78
CA LYS A 560 -35.35 -34.98 10.06
C LYS A 560 -35.08 -34.45 8.65
N ALA A 561 -35.81 -34.95 7.67
CA ALA A 561 -35.79 -34.45 6.31
C ALA A 561 -37.23 -34.32 5.78
N GLU A 562 -37.54 -33.23 5.07
CA GLU A 562 -38.84 -32.98 4.46
C GLU A 562 -38.67 -32.30 3.10
N GLU A 563 -39.61 -32.52 2.19
CA GLU A 563 -39.62 -31.79 0.93
C GLU A 563 -40.10 -30.34 1.10
N VAL A 564 -39.41 -29.39 0.47
CA VAL A 564 -39.88 -28.01 0.42
C VAL A 564 -41.07 -27.88 -0.53
N LYS A 565 -42.26 -27.59 0.02
CA LYS A 565 -43.47 -27.29 -0.77
C LYS A 565 -43.17 -26.18 -1.79
N LYS A 566 -43.57 -26.39 -3.05
CA LYS A 566 -43.30 -25.50 -4.22
C LYS A 566 -41.85 -25.48 -4.74
N SER A 567 -40.97 -26.38 -4.30
CA SER A 567 -39.64 -26.56 -4.91
C SER A 567 -39.46 -27.97 -5.48
N LYS A 568 -38.91 -28.05 -6.69
CA LYS A 568 -38.49 -29.32 -7.31
C LYS A 568 -37.07 -29.74 -6.91
N LYS A 569 -36.31 -28.88 -6.22
CA LYS A 569 -34.86 -29.06 -5.97
C LYS A 569 -34.46 -29.09 -4.50
N LEU A 570 -35.32 -28.59 -3.59
CA LEU A 570 -34.93 -28.34 -2.20
C LEU A 570 -35.53 -29.37 -1.23
N LEU A 571 -34.69 -29.81 -0.29
CA LEU A 571 -35.08 -30.48 0.94
C LEU A 571 -34.84 -29.57 2.14
N LEU A 572 -35.69 -29.66 3.15
CA LEU A 572 -35.56 -29.03 4.45
C LEU A 572 -35.08 -30.08 5.45
N LEU A 573 -33.90 -29.84 6.03
CA LEU A 573 -33.22 -30.79 6.91
C LEU A 573 -33.08 -30.21 8.31
N GLN A 574 -33.20 -31.05 9.32
CA GLN A 574 -32.78 -30.77 10.69
C GLN A 574 -31.51 -31.58 10.95
N VAL A 575 -30.39 -30.91 11.16
CA VAL A 575 -29.07 -31.53 11.33
C VAL A 575 -28.59 -31.31 12.75
N ASP A 576 -28.48 -32.39 13.52
CA ASP A 576 -27.90 -32.37 14.86
C ASP A 576 -26.37 -32.32 14.75
N ILE A 577 -25.76 -31.31 15.36
CA ILE A 577 -24.32 -31.10 15.43
C ILE A 577 -23.83 -30.97 16.88
N GLY A 578 -24.61 -31.45 17.86
CA GLY A 578 -24.26 -31.43 19.27
C GLY A 578 -24.52 -30.08 19.95
N GLU A 579 -25.45 -29.31 19.39
CA GLU A 579 -25.97 -28.05 19.96
C GLU A 579 -27.34 -28.29 20.63
N ASP A 580 -27.83 -27.34 21.45
CA ASP A 580 -29.10 -27.46 22.18
C ASP A 580 -30.32 -27.74 21.26
N LYS A 581 -30.23 -27.35 19.98
CA LYS A 581 -31.24 -27.62 18.96
C LYS A 581 -30.56 -28.00 17.65
N PRO A 582 -31.12 -28.96 16.89
CA PRO A 582 -30.70 -29.23 15.53
C PRO A 582 -30.79 -27.96 14.66
N ARG A 583 -29.85 -27.81 13.74
CA ARG A 583 -29.84 -26.68 12.80
C ARG A 583 -30.73 -26.96 11.60
N GLN A 584 -31.48 -25.94 11.19
CA GLN A 584 -32.27 -26.01 9.98
C GLN A 584 -31.40 -25.71 8.76
N VAL A 585 -31.34 -26.65 7.81
CA VAL A 585 -30.57 -26.52 6.57
C VAL A 585 -31.48 -26.73 5.37
N VAL A 586 -31.47 -25.80 4.43
CA VAL A 586 -32.20 -25.91 3.17
C VAL A 586 -31.21 -26.33 2.08
N ALA A 587 -31.29 -27.58 1.62
CA ALA A 587 -30.30 -28.17 0.73
C ALA A 587 -30.88 -28.49 -0.66
N GLY A 588 -30.14 -28.15 -1.72
CA GLY A 588 -30.53 -28.38 -3.12
C GLY A 588 -30.28 -29.78 -3.64
N ILE A 589 -30.64 -30.81 -2.86
CA ILE A 589 -30.24 -32.21 -3.12
C ILE A 589 -31.43 -33.15 -3.44
N LYS A 590 -32.64 -32.60 -3.61
CA LYS A 590 -33.87 -33.38 -3.82
C LYS A 590 -33.84 -34.26 -5.08
N GLU A 591 -33.10 -33.85 -6.11
CA GLU A 591 -32.95 -34.62 -7.36
C GLU A 591 -32.15 -35.92 -7.16
N TRP A 592 -31.44 -36.06 -6.03
CA TRP A 592 -30.49 -37.15 -5.77
C TRP A 592 -30.79 -37.97 -4.52
N TYR A 593 -31.55 -37.41 -3.57
CA TYR A 593 -31.90 -38.07 -2.32
C TYR A 593 -33.38 -37.90 -1.99
N SER A 594 -34.02 -38.96 -1.53
CA SER A 594 -35.32 -38.85 -0.87
C SER A 594 -35.15 -38.46 0.60
N PRO A 595 -36.17 -37.87 1.26
CA PRO A 595 -36.12 -37.61 2.69
C PRO A 595 -35.78 -38.85 3.53
N ASP A 596 -36.33 -40.02 3.17
CA ASP A 596 -36.17 -41.26 3.92
C ASP A 596 -34.73 -41.80 3.86
N ASP A 597 -34.02 -41.56 2.75
CA ASP A 597 -32.61 -41.98 2.58
C ASP A 597 -31.62 -41.17 3.42
N LEU A 598 -32.07 -40.01 3.95
CA LEU A 598 -31.21 -39.06 4.64
C LEU A 598 -31.32 -39.16 6.15
N VAL A 599 -32.49 -39.49 6.68
CA VAL A 599 -32.71 -39.57 8.13
C VAL A 599 -31.81 -40.66 8.74
N GLY A 600 -31.08 -40.30 9.80
CA GLY A 600 -30.11 -41.16 10.48
C GLY A 600 -28.72 -41.19 9.85
N THR A 601 -28.50 -40.55 8.70
CA THR A 601 -27.18 -40.48 8.06
C THR A 601 -26.35 -39.31 8.56
N GLN A 602 -25.02 -39.45 8.55
CA GLN A 602 -24.09 -38.37 8.88
C GLN A 602 -23.65 -37.60 7.63
N ALA A 603 -23.37 -36.30 7.77
CA ALA A 603 -22.84 -35.46 6.71
C ALA A 603 -21.97 -34.32 7.27
N CYS A 604 -21.05 -33.81 6.45
CA CYS A 604 -20.22 -32.66 6.78
C CYS A 604 -21.00 -31.35 6.58
N LEU A 605 -21.00 -30.50 7.62
CA LEU A 605 -21.73 -29.22 7.66
C LEU A 605 -20.78 -28.05 7.94
N VAL A 606 -20.93 -26.96 7.20
CA VAL A 606 -20.37 -25.64 7.56
C VAL A 606 -21.28 -24.98 8.60
N ALA A 607 -20.78 -24.80 9.82
CA ALA A 607 -21.53 -24.37 10.99
C ALA A 607 -21.39 -22.87 11.34
N ASN A 608 -20.47 -22.12 10.72
CA ASN A 608 -20.29 -20.69 11.02
C ASN A 608 -20.59 -19.76 9.81
N LEU A 609 -21.35 -20.26 8.83
CA LEU A 609 -21.84 -19.44 7.72
C LEU A 609 -22.98 -18.51 8.19
N LYS A 610 -23.03 -17.28 7.67
CA LYS A 610 -24.16 -16.38 7.92
C LYS A 610 -25.47 -17.04 7.43
N PRO A 611 -26.54 -17.07 8.23
CA PRO A 611 -27.80 -17.67 7.79
C PRO A 611 -28.37 -17.00 6.54
N ALA A 612 -28.85 -17.81 5.60
CA ALA A 612 -29.45 -17.34 4.35
C ALA A 612 -30.96 -17.66 4.30
N LYS A 613 -31.74 -16.88 3.56
CA LYS A 613 -33.16 -17.18 3.28
C LYS A 613 -33.29 -17.83 1.90
N LEU A 614 -33.85 -19.03 1.84
CA LEU A 614 -34.12 -19.79 0.63
C LEU A 614 -35.62 -20.14 0.60
N MET A 615 -36.35 -19.67 -0.41
CA MET A 615 -37.80 -19.88 -0.54
C MET A 615 -38.60 -19.50 0.73
N GLY A 616 -38.18 -18.44 1.43
CA GLY A 616 -38.81 -17.96 2.66
C GLY A 616 -38.39 -18.72 3.93
N MET A 617 -37.61 -19.80 3.82
CA MET A 617 -37.08 -20.57 4.95
C MET A 617 -35.64 -20.17 5.26
N LYS A 618 -35.28 -20.17 6.55
CA LYS A 618 -33.93 -19.86 7.02
C LYS A 618 -33.04 -21.11 6.92
N SER A 619 -31.86 -20.99 6.33
CA SER A 619 -30.81 -22.01 6.33
C SER A 619 -29.65 -21.54 7.20
N GLU A 620 -29.32 -22.29 8.24
CA GLU A 620 -28.37 -21.94 9.30
C GLU A 620 -27.05 -22.72 9.19
N GLY A 621 -26.82 -23.32 8.02
CA GLY A 621 -25.61 -24.04 7.65
C GLY A 621 -25.65 -24.46 6.18
N MET A 622 -24.58 -25.11 5.74
CA MET A 622 -24.44 -25.65 4.40
C MET A 622 -23.86 -27.06 4.46
N LEU A 623 -24.54 -28.03 3.86
CA LEU A 623 -24.01 -29.38 3.68
C LEU A 623 -23.00 -29.40 2.53
N LEU A 624 -21.93 -30.17 2.71
CA LEU A 624 -20.92 -30.38 1.67
C LEU A 624 -21.26 -31.61 0.82
N ALA A 625 -21.13 -31.46 -0.50
CA ALA A 625 -21.38 -32.52 -1.47
C ALA A 625 -20.37 -32.44 -2.61
N ALA A 626 -19.98 -33.61 -3.13
CA ALA A 626 -19.25 -33.73 -4.38
C ALA A 626 -20.24 -33.99 -5.53
N LYS A 627 -20.02 -33.37 -6.69
CA LYS A 627 -20.82 -33.60 -7.89
C LYS A 627 -19.92 -33.79 -9.10
N ASP A 628 -20.12 -34.88 -9.82
CA ASP A 628 -19.41 -35.23 -11.05
C ASP A 628 -20.39 -35.72 -12.14
N ALA A 629 -19.88 -36.47 -13.11
CA ALA A 629 -20.70 -37.04 -14.19
C ALA A 629 -21.64 -38.16 -13.71
N ASP A 630 -21.32 -38.81 -12.59
CA ASP A 630 -22.03 -39.98 -12.05
C ASP A 630 -23.11 -39.58 -11.02
N GLY A 631 -23.09 -38.35 -10.52
CA GLY A 631 -24.19 -37.79 -9.73
C GLY A 631 -23.72 -36.83 -8.64
N LEU A 632 -24.58 -36.58 -7.65
CA LEU A 632 -24.24 -35.81 -6.45
C LEU A 632 -24.19 -36.74 -5.24
N SER A 633 -23.08 -36.70 -4.50
CA SER A 633 -22.88 -37.45 -3.26
C SER A 633 -22.55 -36.51 -2.09
N LEU A 634 -23.27 -36.65 -0.97
CA LEU A 634 -22.91 -35.94 0.27
C LEU A 634 -21.54 -36.39 0.77
N ILE A 635 -20.75 -35.45 1.29
CA ILE A 635 -19.49 -35.76 1.96
C ILE A 635 -19.81 -36.25 3.37
N ARG A 636 -19.39 -37.48 3.68
CA ARG A 636 -19.69 -38.20 4.91
C ARG A 636 -18.41 -38.86 5.45
N PRO A 637 -18.28 -39.10 6.77
CA PRO A 637 -17.14 -39.84 7.29
C PRO A 637 -17.25 -41.32 6.88
N GLU A 638 -16.12 -41.94 6.55
CA GLU A 638 -16.06 -43.36 6.13
C GLU A 638 -16.59 -44.31 7.23
N LYS A 639 -16.41 -43.93 8.50
CA LYS A 639 -16.95 -44.62 9.68
C LYS A 639 -17.74 -43.64 10.54
N PRO A 640 -18.83 -44.06 11.21
CA PRO A 640 -19.60 -43.18 12.09
C PRO A 640 -18.73 -42.46 13.12
N LYS A 641 -18.96 -41.17 13.33
CA LYS A 641 -18.25 -40.31 14.29
C LYS A 641 -19.20 -39.70 15.31
N THR A 642 -18.65 -39.23 16.43
CA THR A 642 -19.42 -38.50 17.44
C THR A 642 -20.01 -37.22 16.82
N ILE A 643 -21.30 -36.98 17.04
CA ILE A 643 -22.01 -35.79 16.57
C ILE A 643 -21.27 -34.52 17.05
N GLY A 644 -21.09 -33.54 16.16
CA GLY A 644 -20.44 -32.26 16.47
C GLY A 644 -18.91 -32.28 16.39
N THR A 645 -18.29 -33.41 16.06
CA THR A 645 -16.83 -33.54 15.90
C THR A 645 -16.32 -32.53 14.86
N PRO A 646 -15.34 -31.66 15.17
CA PRO A 646 -14.77 -30.73 14.22
C PRO A 646 -13.93 -31.47 13.15
N ILE A 647 -13.93 -30.94 11.93
CA ILE A 647 -13.08 -31.41 10.83
C ILE A 647 -11.86 -30.50 10.79
N SER A 648 -10.67 -31.08 10.97
CA SER A 648 -9.36 -30.39 11.04
C SER A 648 -8.63 -30.41 9.71
#